data_AF-A0A8C1A7G7-F1
#
_entry.id   AF-A0A8C1A7G7-F1
#
_cell.length_a   1.000
_cell.length_b   1.000
_cell.length_c   1.000
_cell.angle_alpha   90.00
_cell.angle_beta   90.00
_cell.angle_gamma   90.00
#
_symmetry.space_group_name_H-M   'P 1'
#
loop_
_entity.id
_entity.type
_entity.pdbx_description
1 polymer ?
#
loop_
_entity_poly.entity_id
_entity_poly.type
_entity_poly.pdbx_seq_one_letter_code
_entity_poly.pdbx_strand_id
1 'polypeptide(L)'
;MRSRSNSGVRLDGFARLVQETILCHQNPVTGLLPASEQQKDAWVRDNVYSILSVWGLGMAYRKNADRDEDKAKAYELEQSVVKLMQGLLQCMMRQVTKVEKFKHTQSTKDCLHAKYHTPTCATVVGDDQWGHLQVDATSLYLLTLAQMTASGLRIISNLDEVAFIQNLVFYIEAAYKVADYGMWERGDKTNQGIPELNGSSVGMAKAALEAIDELDLFGAHGGPKSVIHVLPDEVEHCQSILCSMLPRASTSKEIDAGLLSVISFPAFAVEDADLVNITKSEIISKLQGRYGCCRFIRDGYRTPKEDPTRLHYDPAELKLFENIECEWPVFWTYLILDGIFNEDHEQVQEYREALDGVLIRGKHGIRLVPELYTVPADKVEEEYRNPRSVERVVAGQLPHMWGQSLYILGCLLAEGFLAPGEIDPLNRRFSKEFKPDVVVQVSVVAESVQIQQLVRDQGIEVQTVSDVSPIRVMPARILSHIYVKLGNCKKLNLSGRPYRHIGVLGTSKFYEIRNGTYTFTPQFIDQHHFYLALDNQMIVEMLRTELAYLSSCWRMTGRPTLTFPITQSMLVEDGDSIDPCILSTLRKLQDGYFAGARVQMANLSSFLTTSFHTQLSFLDADSEENLLEDYEEEEEESFGPSGGSGDMFDQYLTDLLHSTATKYHLPPIQRGQHHVFSAEHTTRDILSFMAQVQGHNMPKASMYLPVVPIINKHRKSLNLLDVPQHSVSHHTKADSIDLHLPRDSHGNTDFACLVNQLKHCPTLQDQADILYVLYAMKGPDWVVNLSGEGEATVRSLLEELYVRAGSCKEWGLIRYISGILKKRVEVLAESCTDLISHHKQLTVGLPPEPREKVITVPLPPEELISLIYEASGQDISIAVLTQEIMVYLAMYVRSQPSLFGDMLRLRIGLIMQVMATELARSLHCSGEEASESLMSLSPFDMKNLLHHILSGKEFGVERSMRPIQSSATSPAISIHELGHTGATKTERTGIRKLKTEIKQIFTSSHSISSNFTSPRSTRCSSPSTPSGILSPTGAGDSHLQWEERQGQWLRRRRLDGAINRVPMGFYQKVWKILQKCHGLSIAGYVLPSSTTREMTEGEIKFAVHVESVLNHVPQPEYRQLLVEAIMVLTLVADMELPSIGGIIHIDRIVHMANDLFQQDQVSSCLLICYM
;
A
#
# COMPACT_ATOMS: atom_id res chain seq x y z
N MET A 1 31.60 -54.21 25.93
CA MET A 1 30.62 -53.11 25.84
C MET A 1 31.38 -51.81 25.58
N ARG A 2 31.26 -51.19 24.40
CA ARG A 2 31.85 -49.86 24.15
C ARG A 2 31.05 -48.81 24.95
N SER A 3 31.72 -47.96 25.71
CA SER A 3 31.10 -46.81 26.38
C SER A 3 30.40 -45.90 25.36
N ARG A 4 29.21 -45.38 25.69
CA ARG A 4 28.49 -44.43 24.85
C ARG A 4 29.30 -43.13 24.75
N SER A 5 29.24 -42.43 23.61
CA SER A 5 29.92 -41.15 23.45
C SER A 5 29.38 -40.11 24.44
N ASN A 6 30.22 -39.16 24.83
CA ASN A 6 29.80 -38.05 25.71
C ASN A 6 28.66 -37.24 25.08
N SER A 7 28.67 -37.12 23.74
CA SER A 7 27.60 -36.52 22.95
C SER A 7 26.26 -37.22 23.14
N GLY A 8 26.21 -38.56 23.04
CA GLY A 8 24.98 -39.33 23.26
C GLY A 8 24.40 -39.18 24.67
N VAL A 9 25.25 -39.07 25.70
CA VAL A 9 24.80 -38.85 27.09
C VAL A 9 24.19 -37.45 27.27
N ARG A 10 24.79 -36.41 26.66
CA ARG A 10 24.24 -35.06 26.70
C ARG A 10 22.93 -34.93 25.94
N LEU A 11 22.82 -35.54 24.75
CA LEU A 11 21.58 -35.60 23.98
C LEU A 11 20.45 -36.31 24.76
N ASP A 12 20.75 -37.38 25.50
CA ASP A 12 19.76 -38.01 26.39
C ASP A 12 19.29 -37.05 27.49
N GLY A 13 20.13 -36.12 27.95
CA GLY A 13 19.75 -35.04 28.87
C GLY A 13 18.74 -34.07 28.24
N PHE A 14 18.97 -33.66 27.00
CA PHE A 14 18.00 -32.84 26.24
C PHE A 14 16.72 -33.61 25.92
N ALA A 15 16.80 -34.89 25.58
CA ALA A 15 15.64 -35.76 25.37
C ALA A 15 14.78 -35.85 26.62
N ARG A 16 15.41 -36.01 27.79
CA ARG A 16 14.72 -35.98 29.07
C ARG A 16 14.04 -34.62 29.31
N LEU A 17 14.73 -33.52 29.00
CA LEU A 17 14.17 -32.17 29.14
C LEU A 17 12.94 -31.99 28.25
N VAL A 18 13.05 -32.27 26.95
CA VAL A 18 11.95 -32.24 25.99
C VAL A 18 10.78 -33.14 26.41
N GLN A 19 11.07 -34.35 26.88
CA GLN A 19 10.05 -35.30 27.32
C GLN A 19 9.29 -34.81 28.56
N GLU A 20 9.99 -34.24 29.55
CA GLU A 20 9.37 -33.77 30.79
C GLU A 20 8.69 -32.41 30.67
N THR A 21 9.06 -31.56 29.69
CA THR A 21 8.49 -30.20 29.55
C THR A 21 7.57 -29.98 28.35
N ILE A 22 7.68 -30.78 27.27
CA ILE A 22 6.93 -30.55 26.01
C ILE A 22 6.15 -31.82 25.63
N LEU A 23 6.84 -32.92 25.33
CA LEU A 23 6.17 -34.12 24.79
C LEU A 23 5.25 -34.83 25.79
N CYS A 24 5.44 -34.62 27.10
CA CYS A 24 4.49 -35.09 28.12
C CYS A 24 3.07 -34.53 27.94
N HIS A 25 2.92 -33.38 27.27
CA HIS A 25 1.64 -32.74 27.00
C HIS A 25 1.09 -33.07 25.60
N GLN A 26 1.86 -33.71 24.73
CA GLN A 26 1.46 -33.98 23.35
C GLN A 26 0.29 -34.97 23.30
N ASN A 27 -0.77 -34.61 22.60
CA ASN A 27 -1.91 -35.50 22.42
C ASN A 27 -1.50 -36.73 21.59
N PRO A 28 -1.76 -37.96 22.07
CA PRO A 28 -1.31 -39.17 21.40
C PRO A 28 -2.11 -39.51 20.14
N VAL A 29 -3.20 -38.82 19.83
CA VAL A 29 -4.01 -39.04 18.62
C VAL A 29 -3.74 -37.95 17.61
N THR A 30 -3.96 -36.70 17.98
CA THR A 30 -3.86 -35.54 17.06
C THR A 30 -2.44 -34.99 16.93
N GLY A 31 -1.55 -35.31 17.87
CA GLY A 31 -0.21 -34.71 17.93
C GLY A 31 -0.20 -33.26 18.47
N LEU A 32 -1.36 -32.65 18.72
CA LEU A 32 -1.46 -31.28 19.19
C LEU A 32 -1.02 -31.14 20.64
N LEU A 33 -0.42 -29.99 20.95
CA LEU A 33 -0.05 -29.54 22.28
C LEU A 33 -1.11 -28.55 22.79
N PRO A 34 -1.60 -28.70 24.04
CA PRO A 34 -2.36 -27.64 24.69
C PRO A 34 -1.46 -26.43 24.98
N ALA A 35 -2.02 -25.24 25.23
CA ALA A 35 -1.21 -24.10 25.67
C ALA A 35 -0.62 -24.31 27.07
N SER A 36 -1.33 -24.97 27.97
CA SER A 36 -0.85 -25.36 29.30
C SER A 36 -1.71 -26.47 29.92
N GLU A 37 -1.36 -26.96 31.11
CA GLU A 37 -2.21 -27.91 31.85
C GLU A 37 -3.61 -27.34 32.15
N GLN A 38 -3.69 -26.02 32.37
CA GLN A 38 -4.93 -25.31 32.65
C GLN A 38 -5.67 -24.90 31.38
N GLN A 39 -4.95 -24.49 30.33
CA GLN A 39 -5.51 -24.11 29.02
C GLN A 39 -5.33 -25.25 28.03
N LYS A 40 -6.37 -26.07 27.89
CA LYS A 40 -6.33 -27.33 27.13
C LYS A 40 -6.47 -27.18 25.62
N ASP A 41 -6.74 -25.98 25.12
CA ASP A 41 -6.86 -25.72 23.69
C ASP A 41 -5.46 -25.57 23.04
N ALA A 42 -5.36 -25.93 21.77
CA ALA A 42 -4.14 -25.88 20.96
C ALA A 42 -4.14 -24.63 20.10
N TRP A 43 -3.21 -23.70 20.37
CA TRP A 43 -2.94 -22.55 19.51
C TRP A 43 -1.95 -22.91 18.42
N VAL A 44 -2.21 -22.47 17.18
CA VAL A 44 -1.35 -22.77 16.03
C VAL A 44 0.09 -22.30 16.29
N ARG A 45 0.27 -21.04 16.68
CA ARG A 45 1.58 -20.44 16.93
C ARG A 45 2.36 -21.18 18.02
N ASP A 46 1.73 -21.40 19.17
CA ASP A 46 2.33 -22.06 20.33
C ASP A 46 2.75 -23.50 19.99
N ASN A 47 1.92 -24.22 19.23
CA ASN A 47 2.24 -25.57 18.76
C ASN A 47 3.47 -25.57 17.84
N VAL A 48 3.50 -24.68 16.85
CA VAL A 48 4.62 -24.60 15.88
C VAL A 48 5.92 -24.19 16.57
N TYR A 49 5.92 -23.19 17.47
CA TYR A 49 7.13 -22.85 18.22
C TYR A 49 7.57 -23.95 19.20
N SER A 50 6.63 -24.60 19.88
CA SER A 50 6.94 -25.64 20.88
C SER A 50 7.58 -26.87 20.25
N ILE A 51 7.21 -27.22 19.01
CA ILE A 51 7.72 -28.41 18.33
C ILE A 51 9.13 -28.21 17.73
N LEU A 52 9.62 -26.96 17.61
CA LEU A 52 10.95 -26.67 17.03
C LEU A 52 12.09 -27.35 17.80
N SER A 53 12.02 -27.40 19.14
CA SER A 53 13.03 -28.08 19.96
C SER A 53 13.04 -29.59 19.76
N VAL A 54 11.87 -30.20 19.52
CA VAL A 54 11.71 -31.63 19.20
C VAL A 54 12.31 -31.93 17.84
N TRP A 55 12.02 -31.08 16.84
CA TRP A 55 12.62 -31.17 15.50
C TRP A 55 14.14 -31.03 15.57
N GLY A 56 14.65 -29.97 16.20
CA GLY A 56 16.09 -29.77 16.38
C GLY A 56 16.76 -30.93 17.12
N LEU A 57 16.15 -31.46 18.17
CA LEU A 57 16.69 -32.63 18.88
C LEU A 57 16.70 -33.89 18.00
N GLY A 58 15.64 -34.13 17.23
CA GLY A 58 15.58 -35.22 16.25
C GLY A 58 16.71 -35.14 15.24
N MET A 59 16.94 -33.95 14.67
CA MET A 59 18.07 -33.68 13.78
C MET A 59 19.43 -33.90 14.45
N ALA A 60 19.59 -33.45 15.70
CA ALA A 60 20.81 -33.64 16.47
C ALA A 60 21.13 -35.12 16.70
N TYR A 61 20.11 -35.94 17.02
CA TYR A 61 20.27 -37.39 17.10
C TYR A 61 20.59 -38.00 15.72
N ARG A 62 19.90 -37.59 14.66
CA ARG A 62 20.15 -38.08 13.29
C ARG A 62 21.61 -37.85 12.87
N LYS A 63 22.16 -36.68 13.18
CA LYS A 63 23.55 -36.28 12.88
C LYS A 63 24.59 -37.03 13.72
N ASN A 64 24.32 -37.20 15.02
CA ASN A 64 25.28 -37.73 15.99
C ASN A 64 25.01 -39.20 16.38
N ALA A 65 24.23 -39.94 15.58
CA ALA A 65 23.84 -41.30 15.91
C ALA A 65 25.03 -42.27 15.86
N ASP A 66 25.44 -42.77 17.03
CA ASP A 66 26.49 -43.78 17.17
C ASP A 66 25.93 -45.21 17.23
N ARG A 67 24.63 -45.33 17.57
CA ARG A 67 23.93 -46.61 17.78
C ARG A 67 22.58 -46.62 17.08
N ASP A 68 22.06 -47.81 16.82
CA ASP A 68 20.70 -47.97 16.27
C ASP A 68 19.63 -47.40 17.21
N GLU A 69 19.87 -47.44 18.53
CA GLU A 69 19.01 -46.77 19.53
C GLU A 69 18.90 -45.26 19.29
N ASP A 70 20.00 -44.59 18.92
CA ASP A 70 20.00 -43.14 18.66
C ASP A 70 19.22 -42.81 17.38
N LYS A 71 19.31 -43.67 16.35
CA LYS A 71 18.51 -43.56 15.13
C LYS A 71 17.02 -43.78 15.39
N ALA A 72 16.68 -44.76 16.24
CA ALA A 72 15.30 -45.01 16.64
C ALA A 72 14.71 -43.80 17.37
N LYS A 73 15.46 -43.20 18.31
CA LYS A 73 15.05 -41.96 18.99
C LYS A 73 14.87 -40.80 18.03
N ALA A 74 15.79 -40.61 17.08
CA ALA A 74 15.64 -39.58 16.04
C ALA A 74 14.32 -39.76 15.29
N TYR A 75 14.03 -40.97 14.83
CA TYR A 75 12.80 -41.29 14.12
C TYR A 75 11.55 -41.03 14.97
N GLU A 76 11.53 -41.45 16.24
CA GLU A 76 10.40 -41.21 17.14
C GLU A 76 10.11 -39.71 17.33
N LEU A 77 11.16 -38.91 17.57
CA LEU A 77 11.05 -37.45 17.70
C LEU A 77 10.52 -36.81 16.42
N GLU A 78 11.04 -37.22 15.26
CA GLU A 78 10.59 -36.73 13.95
C GLU A 78 9.14 -37.10 13.66
N GLN A 79 8.69 -38.31 14.03
CA GLN A 79 7.28 -38.69 13.90
C GLN A 79 6.37 -37.88 14.83
N SER A 80 6.84 -37.53 16.04
CA SER A 80 6.13 -36.59 16.91
C SER A 80 5.97 -35.20 16.27
N VAL A 81 6.98 -34.72 15.54
CA VAL A 81 6.91 -33.46 14.77
C VAL A 81 5.90 -33.55 13.63
N VAL A 82 6.02 -34.58 12.78
CA VAL A 82 5.13 -34.83 11.64
C VAL A 82 3.67 -34.88 12.10
N LYS A 83 3.41 -35.62 13.18
CA LYS A 83 2.06 -35.78 13.72
C LYS A 83 1.44 -34.46 14.19
N LEU A 84 2.20 -33.60 14.87
CA LEU A 84 1.72 -32.29 15.30
C LEU A 84 1.40 -31.39 14.11
N MET A 85 2.31 -31.31 13.13
CA MET A 85 2.13 -30.47 11.94
C MET A 85 0.96 -30.96 11.07
N GLN A 86 0.74 -32.28 10.98
CA GLN A 86 -0.45 -32.86 10.35
C GLN A 86 -1.72 -32.61 11.16
N GLY A 87 -1.66 -32.63 12.49
CA GLY A 87 -2.78 -32.27 13.36
C GLY A 87 -3.26 -30.83 13.11
N LEU A 88 -2.33 -29.88 13.01
CA LEU A 88 -2.64 -28.49 12.64
C LEU A 88 -3.20 -28.38 11.22
N LEU A 89 -2.65 -29.11 10.26
CA LEU A 89 -3.20 -29.18 8.90
C LEU A 89 -4.66 -29.63 8.93
N GLN A 90 -4.96 -30.70 9.68
CA GLN A 90 -6.30 -31.23 9.82
C GLN A 90 -7.27 -30.21 10.45
N CYS A 91 -6.81 -29.45 11.46
CA CYS A 91 -7.58 -28.35 12.04
C CYS A 91 -7.97 -27.30 10.98
N MET A 92 -7.02 -26.90 10.13
CA MET A 92 -7.25 -25.90 9.08
C MET A 92 -8.11 -26.45 7.94
N MET A 93 -7.87 -27.68 7.46
CA MET A 93 -8.65 -28.32 6.39
C MET A 93 -10.11 -28.52 6.77
N ARG A 94 -10.43 -28.73 8.06
CA ARG A 94 -11.82 -28.75 8.55
C ARG A 94 -12.56 -27.43 8.37
N GLN A 95 -11.84 -26.34 8.12
CA GLN A 95 -12.37 -25.01 7.83
C GLN A 95 -12.12 -24.58 6.38
N VAL A 96 -12.01 -25.53 5.44
CA VAL A 96 -11.73 -25.23 4.02
C VAL A 96 -12.68 -24.19 3.41
N THR A 97 -13.96 -24.20 3.79
CA THR A 97 -14.95 -23.21 3.34
C THR A 97 -14.64 -21.78 3.76
N LYS A 98 -13.91 -21.61 4.87
CA LYS A 98 -13.42 -20.30 5.32
C LYS A 98 -12.24 -19.83 4.49
N VAL A 99 -11.29 -20.72 4.19
CA VAL A 99 -10.16 -20.42 3.30
C VAL A 99 -10.68 -19.93 1.95
N GLU A 100 -11.67 -20.63 1.37
CA GLU A 100 -12.29 -20.25 0.10
C GLU A 100 -12.88 -18.84 0.15
N LYS A 101 -13.69 -18.52 1.17
CA LYS A 101 -14.30 -17.20 1.34
C LYS A 101 -13.27 -16.10 1.58
N PHE A 102 -12.28 -16.37 2.43
CA PHE A 102 -11.30 -15.37 2.87
C PHE A 102 -10.44 -14.84 1.72
N LYS A 103 -10.14 -15.67 0.70
CA LYS A 103 -9.44 -15.24 -0.53
C LYS A 103 -10.07 -14.00 -1.20
N HIS A 104 -11.38 -13.82 -1.00
CA HIS A 104 -12.16 -12.70 -1.52
C HIS A 104 -12.49 -11.67 -0.46
N THR A 105 -12.96 -12.09 0.72
CA THR A 105 -13.51 -11.16 1.73
C THR A 105 -12.45 -10.52 2.61
N GLN A 106 -11.34 -11.22 2.89
CA GLN A 106 -10.29 -10.79 3.84
C GLN A 106 -10.84 -10.34 5.21
N SER A 107 -12.02 -10.84 5.57
CA SER A 107 -12.79 -10.42 6.74
C SER A 107 -12.40 -11.21 7.99
N THR A 108 -12.47 -10.58 9.16
CA THR A 108 -12.29 -11.24 10.46
C THR A 108 -13.30 -12.37 10.70
N LYS A 109 -14.47 -12.34 10.04
CA LYS A 109 -15.51 -13.37 10.18
C LYS A 109 -15.24 -14.63 9.36
N ASP A 110 -14.55 -14.49 8.24
CA ASP A 110 -14.28 -15.60 7.31
C ASP A 110 -12.87 -16.19 7.53
N CYS A 111 -12.16 -15.77 8.57
CA CYS A 111 -10.79 -16.20 8.84
C CYS A 111 -10.71 -17.60 9.50
N LEU A 112 -9.54 -18.23 9.37
CA LEU A 112 -9.24 -19.46 10.11
C LEU A 112 -9.18 -19.17 11.61
N HIS A 113 -9.67 -20.11 12.42
CA HIS A 113 -9.49 -20.02 13.87
C HIS A 113 -8.02 -20.15 14.27
N ALA A 114 -7.59 -19.30 15.20
CA ALA A 114 -6.27 -19.37 15.80
C ALA A 114 -6.04 -20.57 16.75
N LYS A 115 -7.11 -21.13 17.31
CA LYS A 115 -7.05 -22.14 18.38
C LYS A 115 -8.09 -23.25 18.22
N TYR A 116 -7.75 -24.45 18.67
CA TYR A 116 -8.50 -25.67 18.41
C TYR A 116 -8.60 -26.58 19.63
N HIS A 117 -9.62 -27.44 19.64
CA HIS A 117 -9.79 -28.44 20.68
C HIS A 117 -8.77 -29.56 20.48
N THR A 118 -7.81 -29.68 21.40
CA THR A 118 -6.64 -30.56 21.29
C THR A 118 -6.98 -32.02 20.91
N PRO A 119 -7.96 -32.70 21.54
CA PRO A 119 -8.30 -34.09 21.17
C PRO A 119 -9.10 -34.29 19.87
N THR A 120 -9.80 -33.27 19.36
CA THR A 120 -10.78 -33.47 18.26
C THR A 120 -10.52 -32.63 17.02
N CYS A 121 -9.58 -31.68 17.07
CA CYS A 121 -9.30 -30.71 16.01
C CYS A 121 -10.51 -29.81 15.67
N ALA A 122 -11.47 -29.67 16.58
CA ALA A 122 -12.66 -28.84 16.39
C ALA A 122 -12.39 -27.38 16.80
N THR A 123 -13.23 -26.47 16.32
CA THR A 123 -13.28 -25.09 16.82
C THR A 123 -13.77 -25.08 18.28
N VAL A 124 -13.27 -24.15 19.09
CA VAL A 124 -13.56 -24.08 20.54
C VAL A 124 -14.42 -22.90 20.97
N VAL A 125 -14.51 -21.88 20.12
CA VAL A 125 -15.29 -20.65 20.34
C VAL A 125 -15.95 -20.21 19.02
N GLY A 126 -16.87 -19.26 19.07
CA GLY A 126 -17.50 -18.68 17.86
C GLY A 126 -16.59 -17.71 17.10
N ASP A 127 -16.95 -17.43 15.84
CA ASP A 127 -16.14 -16.60 14.92
C ASP A 127 -15.89 -15.16 15.40
N ASP A 128 -16.78 -14.63 16.25
CA ASP A 128 -16.74 -13.27 16.81
C ASP A 128 -16.28 -13.22 18.27
N GLN A 129 -15.97 -14.37 18.87
CA GLN A 129 -15.66 -14.47 20.30
C GLN A 129 -14.16 -14.39 20.62
N TRP A 130 -13.31 -14.33 19.60
CA TRP A 130 -11.86 -14.28 19.75
C TRP A 130 -11.20 -13.54 18.59
N GLY A 131 -10.00 -13.00 18.82
CA GLY A 131 -9.16 -12.41 17.79
C GLY A 131 -8.56 -13.48 16.87
N HIS A 132 -9.39 -14.18 16.10
CA HIS A 132 -8.99 -15.34 15.30
C HIS A 132 -8.11 -15.02 14.10
N LEU A 133 -8.33 -13.86 13.46
CA LEU A 133 -7.54 -13.47 12.30
C LEU A 133 -6.11 -13.15 12.76
N GLN A 134 -5.24 -14.15 12.60
CA GLN A 134 -3.82 -14.13 12.97
C GLN A 134 -3.00 -14.60 11.78
N VAL A 135 -2.59 -13.66 10.94
CA VAL A 135 -1.85 -13.96 9.71
C VAL A 135 -0.45 -14.48 10.06
N ASP A 136 0.13 -14.02 11.18
CA ASP A 136 1.40 -14.51 11.71
C ASP A 136 1.38 -16.03 11.97
N ALA A 137 0.31 -16.57 12.54
CA ALA A 137 0.23 -17.97 12.95
C ALA A 137 0.19 -18.93 11.75
N THR A 138 -0.66 -18.62 10.75
CA THR A 138 -0.73 -19.39 9.50
C THR A 138 0.57 -19.29 8.72
N SER A 139 1.18 -18.10 8.70
CA SER A 139 2.45 -17.89 8.01
C SER A 139 3.60 -18.64 8.69
N LEU A 140 3.66 -18.64 10.03
CA LEU A 140 4.66 -19.40 10.78
C LEU A 140 4.54 -20.90 10.52
N TYR A 141 3.31 -21.42 10.41
CA TYR A 141 3.07 -22.81 10.03
C TYR A 141 3.65 -23.11 8.64
N LEU A 142 3.38 -22.29 7.63
CA LEU A 142 3.88 -22.48 6.27
C LEU A 142 5.41 -22.35 6.18
N LEU A 143 5.99 -21.34 6.85
CA LEU A 143 7.44 -21.15 6.94
C LEU A 143 8.11 -22.40 7.57
N THR A 144 7.55 -22.89 8.66
CA THR A 144 8.10 -24.04 9.39
C THR A 144 7.89 -25.34 8.60
N LEU A 145 6.75 -25.50 7.94
CA LEU A 145 6.49 -26.61 7.01
C LEU A 145 7.55 -26.65 5.91
N ALA A 146 7.88 -25.49 5.33
CA ALA A 146 8.89 -25.38 4.28
C ALA A 146 10.27 -25.80 4.78
N GLN A 147 10.72 -25.24 5.92
CA GLN A 147 12.01 -25.59 6.53
C GLN A 147 12.10 -27.08 6.92
N MET A 148 11.03 -27.64 7.51
CA MET A 148 10.97 -29.04 7.89
C MET A 148 10.99 -29.97 6.67
N THR A 149 10.27 -29.63 5.60
CA THR A 149 10.27 -30.38 4.34
C THR A 149 11.65 -30.37 3.69
N ALA A 150 12.29 -29.19 3.64
CA ALA A 150 13.65 -29.05 3.14
C ALA A 150 14.70 -29.82 3.98
N SER A 151 14.45 -30.02 5.28
CA SER A 151 15.27 -30.88 6.16
C SER A 151 15.04 -32.40 5.97
N GLY A 152 14.10 -32.76 5.09
CA GLY A 152 13.77 -34.15 4.73
C GLY A 152 12.60 -34.76 5.50
N LEU A 153 11.80 -33.98 6.24
CA LEU A 153 10.57 -34.49 6.84
C LEU A 153 9.43 -34.54 5.82
N ARG A 154 8.72 -35.66 5.77
CA ARG A 154 7.52 -35.81 4.93
C ARG A 154 6.27 -35.53 5.78
N ILE A 155 5.80 -34.29 5.71
CA ILE A 155 4.60 -33.84 6.46
C ILE A 155 3.34 -33.96 5.60
N ILE A 156 3.41 -33.56 4.33
CA ILE A 156 2.27 -33.60 3.40
C ILE A 156 2.18 -34.98 2.74
N SER A 157 0.97 -35.53 2.66
CA SER A 157 0.74 -36.94 2.35
C SER A 157 0.11 -37.16 0.98
N ASN A 158 -0.70 -36.23 0.48
CA ASN A 158 -1.45 -36.37 -0.78
C ASN A 158 -1.64 -35.03 -1.51
N LEU A 159 -2.10 -35.08 -2.77
CA LEU A 159 -2.27 -33.89 -3.62
C LEU A 159 -3.44 -32.98 -3.19
N ASP A 160 -4.44 -33.52 -2.48
CA ASP A 160 -5.55 -32.69 -1.98
C ASP A 160 -5.02 -31.76 -0.85
N GLU A 161 -4.11 -32.27 0.00
CA GLU A 161 -3.36 -31.45 0.96
C GLU A 161 -2.44 -30.43 0.30
N VAL A 162 -1.74 -30.80 -0.79
CA VAL A 162 -0.94 -29.85 -1.58
C VAL A 162 -1.81 -28.70 -2.08
N ALA A 163 -2.97 -29.00 -2.68
CA ALA A 163 -3.89 -27.97 -3.16
C ALA A 163 -4.41 -27.09 -2.02
N PHE A 164 -4.65 -27.66 -0.84
CA PHE A 164 -5.01 -26.88 0.35
C PHE A 164 -3.86 -25.94 0.78
N ILE A 165 -2.62 -26.41 0.82
CA ILE A 165 -1.44 -25.57 1.12
C ILE A 165 -1.29 -24.45 0.08
N GLN A 166 -1.48 -24.73 -1.21
CA GLN A 166 -1.48 -23.70 -2.26
C GLN A 166 -2.57 -22.64 -2.03
N ASN A 167 -3.74 -23.02 -1.49
CA ASN A 167 -4.76 -22.04 -1.12
C ASN A 167 -4.45 -21.30 0.19
N LEU A 168 -3.68 -21.88 1.11
CA LEU A 168 -3.13 -21.14 2.26
C LEU A 168 -2.10 -20.10 1.83
N VAL A 169 -1.36 -20.32 0.73
CA VAL A 169 -0.53 -19.27 0.13
C VAL A 169 -1.40 -18.09 -0.30
N PHE A 170 -2.51 -18.33 -1.02
CA PHE A 170 -3.45 -17.27 -1.40
C PHE A 170 -4.14 -16.60 -0.21
N TYR A 171 -4.25 -17.31 0.91
CA TYR A 171 -4.76 -16.78 2.17
C TYR A 171 -3.81 -15.74 2.77
N ILE A 172 -2.48 -15.95 2.67
CA ILE A 172 -1.48 -15.06 3.27
C ILE A 172 -0.84 -14.05 2.28
N GLU A 173 -0.97 -14.23 0.97
CA GLU A 173 -0.33 -13.34 -0.02
C GLU A 173 -0.82 -11.88 0.10
N ALA A 174 -2.04 -11.66 0.60
CA ALA A 174 -2.59 -10.33 0.86
C ALA A 174 -2.19 -9.72 2.23
N ALA A 175 -1.27 -10.33 2.99
CA ALA A 175 -0.91 -9.90 4.35
C ALA A 175 -0.51 -8.42 4.45
N TYR A 176 0.06 -7.86 3.38
CA TYR A 176 0.47 -6.46 3.26
C TYR A 176 -0.71 -5.45 3.38
N LYS A 177 -1.95 -5.91 3.23
CA LYS A 177 -3.17 -5.09 3.34
C LYS A 177 -4.24 -5.63 4.29
N VAL A 178 -4.05 -6.82 4.84
CA VAL A 178 -4.99 -7.45 5.78
C VAL A 178 -4.65 -7.02 7.20
N ALA A 179 -5.53 -6.20 7.79
CA ALA A 179 -5.45 -5.89 9.22
C ALA A 179 -5.85 -7.11 10.06
N ASP A 180 -5.05 -7.45 11.07
CA ASP A 180 -5.23 -8.65 11.89
C ASP A 180 -5.11 -8.35 13.39
N TYR A 181 -5.29 -9.36 14.23
CA TYR A 181 -5.18 -9.22 15.69
C TYR A 181 -3.72 -9.29 16.19
N GLY A 182 -2.78 -9.51 15.28
CA GLY A 182 -1.37 -9.71 15.56
C GLY A 182 -1.10 -10.90 16.47
N MET A 183 0.19 -11.08 16.81
CA MET A 183 0.62 -12.24 17.60
C MET A 183 0.13 -12.22 19.05
N TRP A 184 -0.36 -11.07 19.53
CA TRP A 184 -0.86 -10.90 20.89
C TRP A 184 -2.39 -10.99 20.99
N GLU A 185 -3.09 -11.27 19.90
CA GLU A 185 -4.55 -11.50 19.85
C GLU A 185 -5.41 -10.28 20.21
N ARG A 186 -4.83 -9.07 20.12
CA ARG A 186 -5.46 -7.82 20.57
C ARG A 186 -5.79 -6.86 19.44
N GLY A 187 -5.11 -6.99 18.31
CA GLY A 187 -5.13 -5.99 17.25
C GLY A 187 -4.47 -4.72 17.77
N ASP A 188 -5.21 -3.63 17.81
CA ASP A 188 -4.74 -2.36 18.35
C ASP A 188 -4.43 -2.42 19.85
N LYS A 189 -3.53 -1.54 20.32
CA LYS A 189 -3.07 -1.59 21.71
C LYS A 189 -4.15 -1.32 22.76
N THR A 190 -5.26 -0.66 22.40
CA THR A 190 -6.36 -0.42 23.34
C THR A 190 -7.15 -1.70 23.60
N ASN A 191 -6.88 -2.76 22.81
CA ASN A 191 -7.48 -4.07 22.96
C ASN A 191 -9.00 -3.96 22.97
N GLN A 192 -9.57 -3.28 21.97
CA GLN A 192 -11.02 -3.11 21.79
C GLN A 192 -11.59 -4.00 20.68
N GLY A 193 -10.83 -5.01 20.25
CA GLY A 193 -11.22 -5.89 19.16
C GLY A 193 -11.04 -5.27 17.77
N ILE A 194 -10.24 -4.21 17.65
CA ILE A 194 -9.97 -3.50 16.39
C ILE A 194 -8.71 -4.10 15.76
N PRO A 195 -8.79 -4.77 14.59
CA PRO A 195 -7.61 -5.26 13.91
C PRO A 195 -6.78 -4.10 13.33
N GLU A 196 -5.47 -4.31 13.21
CA GLU A 196 -4.55 -3.35 12.58
C GLU A 196 -3.48 -4.09 11.78
N LEU A 197 -2.77 -3.39 10.90
CA LEU A 197 -1.65 -3.99 10.18
C LEU A 197 -0.47 -4.15 11.15
N ASN A 198 -0.05 -5.39 11.40
CA ASN A 198 1.04 -5.72 12.33
C ASN A 198 2.29 -6.16 11.56
N GLY A 199 3.43 -5.51 11.84
CA GLY A 199 4.71 -5.80 11.20
C GLY A 199 5.19 -7.24 11.45
N SER A 200 4.83 -7.84 12.60
CA SER A 200 5.07 -9.26 12.89
C SER A 200 4.39 -10.18 11.89
N SER A 201 3.14 -9.87 11.52
CA SER A 201 2.32 -10.66 10.61
C SER A 201 2.77 -10.51 9.16
N VAL A 202 3.00 -9.28 8.71
CA VAL A 202 3.51 -8.99 7.36
C VAL A 202 4.88 -9.63 7.15
N GLY A 203 5.79 -9.50 8.12
CA GLY A 203 7.13 -10.08 8.03
C GLY A 203 7.14 -11.60 8.04
N MET A 204 6.29 -12.24 8.87
CA MET A 204 6.15 -13.70 8.86
C MET A 204 5.54 -14.20 7.55
N ALA A 205 4.52 -13.51 7.01
CA ALA A 205 3.91 -13.84 5.73
C ALA A 205 4.92 -13.76 4.58
N LYS A 206 5.68 -12.66 4.50
CA LYS A 206 6.78 -12.52 3.53
C LYS A 206 7.72 -13.72 3.60
N ALA A 207 8.16 -14.07 4.81
CA ALA A 207 9.10 -15.15 4.98
C ALA A 207 8.52 -16.51 4.58
N ALA A 208 7.25 -16.76 4.88
CA ALA A 208 6.56 -17.97 4.50
C ALA A 208 6.41 -18.10 2.98
N LEU A 209 6.00 -17.02 2.32
CA LEU A 209 5.85 -16.93 0.87
C LEU A 209 7.17 -17.23 0.15
N GLU A 210 8.27 -16.58 0.56
CA GLU A 210 9.60 -16.85 0.01
C GLU A 210 10.10 -18.27 0.29
N ALA A 211 9.78 -18.83 1.47
CA ALA A 211 10.28 -20.15 1.85
C ALA A 211 9.57 -21.30 1.12
N ILE A 212 8.29 -21.14 0.80
CA ILE A 212 7.48 -22.18 0.19
C ILE A 212 7.48 -22.13 -1.34
N ASP A 213 7.92 -21.01 -1.93
CA ASP A 213 7.99 -20.86 -3.38
C ASP A 213 8.93 -21.90 -4.02
N GLU A 214 8.44 -22.53 -5.09
CA GLU A 214 9.11 -23.61 -5.82
C GLU A 214 9.52 -24.82 -4.95
N LEU A 215 8.93 -24.96 -3.76
CA LEU A 215 9.18 -26.09 -2.87
C LEU A 215 8.27 -27.27 -3.21
N ASP A 216 8.87 -28.45 -3.39
CA ASP A 216 8.14 -29.71 -3.47
C ASP A 216 7.74 -30.23 -2.09
N LEU A 217 6.44 -30.24 -1.79
CA LEU A 217 5.90 -30.65 -0.49
C LEU A 217 6.05 -32.16 -0.18
N PHE A 218 6.37 -32.99 -1.18
CA PHE A 218 6.73 -34.39 -0.95
C PHE A 218 8.25 -34.60 -0.81
N GLY A 219 9.03 -33.53 -0.82
CA GLY A 219 10.49 -33.55 -0.74
C GLY A 219 11.10 -34.28 -1.94
N ALA A 220 12.15 -35.07 -1.70
CA ALA A 220 12.88 -35.79 -2.75
C ALA A 220 12.06 -36.84 -3.54
N HIS A 221 10.82 -37.13 -3.12
CA HIS A 221 9.94 -38.12 -3.75
C HIS A 221 8.77 -37.49 -4.50
N GLY A 222 8.70 -36.16 -4.56
CA GLY A 222 7.61 -35.48 -5.24
C GLY A 222 7.81 -35.31 -6.73
N GLY A 223 6.90 -34.54 -7.32
CA GLY A 223 6.92 -34.22 -8.73
C GLY A 223 6.23 -32.89 -9.00
N PRO A 224 6.06 -32.53 -10.28
CA PRO A 224 5.62 -31.19 -10.65
C PRO A 224 4.22 -30.77 -10.14
N LYS A 225 3.40 -31.72 -9.68
CA LYS A 225 2.07 -31.46 -9.08
C LYS A 225 2.13 -31.19 -7.57
N SER A 226 3.25 -31.45 -6.90
CA SER A 226 3.46 -31.20 -5.47
C SER A 226 4.29 -29.95 -5.17
N VAL A 227 4.68 -29.21 -6.21
CA VAL A 227 5.38 -27.92 -6.12
C VAL A 227 4.38 -26.81 -5.82
N ILE A 228 4.74 -25.94 -4.87
CA ILE A 228 3.98 -24.73 -4.56
C ILE A 228 4.54 -23.56 -5.33
N HIS A 229 3.66 -22.71 -5.86
CA HIS A 229 4.04 -21.52 -6.61
C HIS A 229 3.57 -20.25 -5.91
N VAL A 230 4.45 -19.26 -5.84
CA VAL A 230 4.18 -17.93 -5.30
C VAL A 230 4.52 -16.88 -6.35
N LEU A 231 3.71 -15.82 -6.42
CA LEU A 231 4.03 -14.69 -7.31
C LEU A 231 5.01 -13.73 -6.61
N PRO A 232 6.13 -13.35 -7.27
CA PRO A 232 7.14 -12.48 -6.67
C PRO A 232 6.61 -11.08 -6.36
N ASP A 233 5.60 -10.60 -7.11
CA ASP A 233 4.98 -9.30 -6.86
C ASP A 233 4.33 -9.22 -5.46
N GLU A 234 3.69 -10.30 -4.98
CA GLU A 234 3.06 -10.32 -3.65
C GLU A 234 4.08 -10.31 -2.52
N VAL A 235 5.23 -10.95 -2.72
CA VAL A 235 6.37 -10.94 -1.79
C VAL A 235 6.94 -9.52 -1.69
N GLU A 236 7.15 -8.85 -2.82
CA GLU A 236 7.71 -7.50 -2.85
C GLU A 236 6.74 -6.47 -2.26
N HIS A 237 5.43 -6.65 -2.43
CA HIS A 237 4.45 -5.84 -1.68
C HIS A 237 4.67 -5.98 -0.17
N CYS A 238 4.76 -7.21 0.35
CA CYS A 238 5.04 -7.42 1.78
C CYS A 238 6.38 -6.80 2.22
N GLN A 239 7.42 -6.89 1.40
CA GLN A 239 8.73 -6.26 1.65
C GLN A 239 8.64 -4.75 1.78
N SER A 240 7.96 -4.10 0.82
CA SER A 240 7.78 -2.64 0.79
C SER A 240 7.04 -2.13 2.03
N ILE A 241 5.92 -2.77 2.40
CA ILE A 241 5.19 -2.46 3.64
C ILE A 241 6.08 -2.64 4.86
N LEU A 242 6.76 -3.79 4.96
CA LEU A 242 7.56 -4.11 6.14
C LEU A 242 8.67 -3.06 6.34
N CYS A 243 9.34 -2.67 5.26
CA CYS A 243 10.39 -1.65 5.31
C CYS A 243 9.84 -0.25 5.66
N SER A 244 8.61 0.08 5.24
CA SER A 244 7.99 1.36 5.58
C SER A 244 7.47 1.42 7.02
N MET A 245 7.13 0.26 7.60
CA MET A 245 6.62 0.15 8.96
C MET A 245 7.76 0.20 10.00
N LEU A 246 8.81 -0.61 9.81
CA LEU A 246 9.87 -0.77 10.79
C LEU A 246 10.64 0.55 11.06
N PRO A 247 11.11 0.79 12.31
CA PRO A 247 11.06 -0.12 13.47
C PRO A 247 9.68 -0.20 14.15
N ARG A 248 8.68 0.57 13.70
CA ARG A 248 7.35 0.52 14.32
C ARG A 248 6.64 -0.78 14.00
N ALA A 249 5.89 -1.30 14.97
CA ALA A 249 5.15 -2.53 14.81
C ALA A 249 3.77 -2.32 14.17
N SER A 250 3.11 -1.21 14.46
CA SER A 250 1.79 -0.87 13.90
C SER A 250 1.47 0.62 14.07
N THR A 251 0.29 1.06 13.64
CA THR A 251 -0.20 2.43 13.84
C THR A 251 -0.30 2.80 15.33
N SER A 252 -0.67 1.83 16.17
CA SER A 252 -0.90 2.05 17.60
C SER A 252 0.26 1.59 18.50
N LYS A 253 1.21 0.81 17.97
CA LYS A 253 2.40 0.33 18.67
C LYS A 253 3.67 0.89 18.02
N GLU A 254 4.30 1.86 18.70
CA GLU A 254 5.54 2.47 18.20
C GLU A 254 6.74 1.52 18.13
N ILE A 255 6.71 0.42 18.91
CA ILE A 255 7.68 -0.67 18.90
C ILE A 255 7.05 -1.91 19.54
N ASP A 256 7.44 -3.11 19.13
CA ASP A 256 7.00 -4.39 19.70
C ASP A 256 8.14 -5.42 19.68
N ALA A 257 8.33 -6.14 20.78
CA ALA A 257 9.41 -7.13 20.91
C ALA A 257 9.18 -8.38 20.03
N GLY A 258 7.94 -8.62 19.59
CA GLY A 258 7.58 -9.62 18.59
C GLY A 258 8.29 -9.44 17.25
N LEU A 259 8.76 -8.24 16.93
CA LEU A 259 9.55 -7.98 15.72
C LEU A 259 10.89 -8.74 15.70
N LEU A 260 11.39 -9.23 16.85
CA LEU A 260 12.56 -10.10 16.92
C LEU A 260 12.37 -11.39 16.09
N SER A 261 11.15 -11.95 16.03
CA SER A 261 10.88 -13.13 15.21
C SER A 261 10.85 -12.84 13.71
N VAL A 262 10.83 -11.55 13.32
CA VAL A 262 10.81 -11.08 11.94
C VAL A 262 12.21 -10.71 11.45
N ILE A 263 12.95 -9.91 12.23
CA ILE A 263 14.28 -9.43 11.87
C ILE A 263 15.38 -10.49 12.05
N SER A 264 15.05 -11.57 12.77
CA SER A 264 15.94 -12.69 13.08
C SER A 264 15.19 -14.03 12.94
N PHE A 265 15.68 -15.09 13.58
CA PHE A 265 15.05 -16.41 13.55
C PHE A 265 13.61 -16.35 14.12
N PRO A 266 12.61 -16.96 13.46
CA PRO A 266 12.75 -17.86 12.31
C PRO A 266 12.63 -17.19 10.92
N ALA A 267 12.15 -15.96 10.83
CA ALA A 267 11.70 -15.41 9.56
C ALA A 267 12.84 -14.84 8.69
N PHE A 268 13.79 -14.11 9.28
CA PHE A 268 14.83 -13.36 8.56
C PHE A 268 14.27 -12.50 7.41
N ALA A 269 13.11 -11.87 7.62
CA ALA A 269 12.31 -11.28 6.56
C ALA A 269 12.87 -9.94 6.03
N VAL A 270 13.68 -9.25 6.84
CA VAL A 270 14.19 -7.91 6.51
C VAL A 270 15.58 -8.00 5.88
N GLU A 271 15.69 -7.53 4.64
CA GLU A 271 16.95 -7.55 3.86
C GLU A 271 17.90 -6.41 4.23
N ASP A 272 17.37 -5.27 4.69
CA ASP A 272 18.16 -4.11 5.07
C ASP A 272 18.79 -4.30 6.46
N ALA A 273 20.11 -4.46 6.49
CA ALA A 273 20.88 -4.66 7.71
C ALA A 273 20.84 -3.45 8.66
N ASP A 274 20.79 -2.23 8.14
CA ASP A 274 20.68 -1.02 8.97
C ASP A 274 19.30 -0.98 9.63
N LEU A 275 18.24 -1.28 8.89
CA LEU A 275 16.88 -1.35 9.43
C LEU A 275 16.73 -2.44 10.50
N VAL A 276 17.35 -3.61 10.30
CA VAL A 276 17.42 -4.68 11.31
C VAL A 276 18.09 -4.17 12.58
N ASN A 277 19.24 -3.51 12.46
CA ASN A 277 20.00 -3.01 13.60
C ASN A 277 19.27 -1.88 14.35
N ILE A 278 18.64 -0.96 13.61
CA ILE A 278 17.79 0.10 14.19
C ILE A 278 16.62 -0.54 14.95
N THR A 279 15.92 -1.50 14.35
CA THR A 279 14.79 -2.18 14.98
C THR A 279 15.21 -2.93 16.24
N LYS A 280 16.29 -3.71 16.18
CA LYS A 280 16.86 -4.41 17.34
C LYS A 280 17.23 -3.43 18.46
N SER A 281 17.89 -2.33 18.12
CA SER A 281 18.32 -1.30 19.08
C SER A 281 17.14 -0.58 19.74
N GLU A 282 16.07 -0.29 19.00
CA GLU A 282 14.84 0.29 19.54
C GLU A 282 14.12 -0.68 20.48
N ILE A 283 14.03 -1.98 20.14
CA ILE A 283 13.47 -3.01 21.04
C ILE A 283 14.27 -3.07 22.34
N ILE A 284 15.61 -3.19 22.26
CA ILE A 284 16.47 -3.29 23.44
C ILE A 284 16.38 -2.03 24.29
N SER A 285 16.51 -0.84 23.68
CA SER A 285 16.54 0.42 24.43
C SER A 285 15.21 0.73 25.14
N LYS A 286 14.07 0.45 24.49
CA LYS A 286 12.75 0.82 25.01
C LYS A 286 12.08 -0.29 25.81
N LEU A 287 12.21 -1.55 25.39
CA LEU A 287 11.42 -2.66 25.94
C LEU A 287 12.21 -3.57 26.87
N GLN A 288 13.55 -3.58 26.82
CA GLN A 288 14.34 -4.44 27.71
C GLN A 288 14.27 -3.98 29.16
N GLY A 289 14.11 -4.96 30.05
CA GLY A 289 14.12 -4.83 31.49
C GLY A 289 15.08 -5.80 32.17
N ARG A 290 14.86 -6.10 33.45
CA ARG A 290 15.76 -6.92 34.29
C ARG A 290 15.51 -8.42 34.19
N TYR A 291 14.38 -8.84 33.64
CA TYR A 291 13.94 -10.23 33.53
C TYR A 291 13.55 -10.65 32.10
N GLY A 292 13.73 -9.77 31.11
CA GLY A 292 13.31 -9.99 29.73
C GLY A 292 12.98 -8.67 29.03
N CYS A 293 12.12 -8.74 28.01
CA CYS A 293 11.54 -7.54 27.39
C CYS A 293 10.03 -7.48 27.65
N CYS A 294 9.48 -6.27 27.78
CA CYS A 294 8.05 -6.07 27.66
C CYS A 294 7.60 -6.35 26.21
N ARG A 295 6.33 -6.75 25.99
CA ARG A 295 5.82 -6.99 24.63
C ARG A 295 5.79 -5.69 23.82
N PHE A 296 5.17 -4.66 24.38
CA PHE A 296 5.15 -3.28 23.85
C PHE A 296 4.86 -2.29 25.00
N ILE A 297 5.05 -1.00 24.76
CA ILE A 297 4.86 0.06 25.76
C ILE A 297 3.38 0.17 26.16
N ARG A 298 3.10 0.34 27.47
CA ARG A 298 1.74 0.38 28.06
C ARG A 298 0.91 -0.89 27.83
N ASP A 299 1.57 -2.03 27.75
CA ASP A 299 0.89 -3.32 27.73
C ASP A 299 0.40 -3.72 29.12
N GLY A 300 -0.91 -3.88 29.27
CA GLY A 300 -1.54 -4.23 30.55
C GLY A 300 -1.55 -5.71 30.90
N TYR A 301 -1.18 -6.61 29.99
CA TYR A 301 -1.36 -8.04 30.21
C TYR A 301 -0.64 -8.57 31.46
N ARG A 302 -1.43 -9.16 32.35
CA ARG A 302 -1.06 -9.67 33.69
C ARG A 302 -0.35 -8.65 34.59
N THR A 303 -0.48 -7.37 34.30
CA THR A 303 -0.04 -6.33 35.23
C THR A 303 -0.97 -6.31 36.44
N PRO A 304 -0.51 -5.84 37.62
CA PRO A 304 -1.35 -5.82 38.82
C PRO A 304 -2.56 -4.89 38.75
N LYS A 305 -2.60 -4.00 37.75
CA LYS A 305 -3.69 -3.04 37.53
C LYS A 305 -4.69 -3.52 36.48
N GLU A 306 -4.38 -4.59 35.74
CA GLU A 306 -5.32 -5.18 34.77
C GLU A 306 -6.45 -5.91 35.49
N ASP A 307 -7.67 -5.74 34.97
CA ASP A 307 -8.81 -6.55 35.35
C ASP A 307 -8.88 -7.82 34.48
N PRO A 308 -8.57 -9.01 35.02
CA PRO A 308 -8.54 -10.25 34.24
C PRO A 308 -9.93 -10.76 33.88
N THR A 309 -11.01 -10.15 34.39
CA THR A 309 -12.39 -10.57 34.11
C THR A 309 -12.95 -9.97 32.82
N ARG A 310 -12.29 -8.95 32.27
CA ARG A 310 -12.67 -8.27 31.03
C ARG A 310 -11.70 -8.61 29.91
N LEU A 311 -12.25 -8.78 28.71
CA LEU A 311 -11.44 -8.98 27.50
C LEU A 311 -10.82 -7.67 27.00
N HIS A 312 -11.52 -6.55 27.18
CA HIS A 312 -11.16 -5.24 26.62
C HIS A 312 -10.86 -4.23 27.73
N TYR A 313 -9.97 -3.28 27.43
CA TYR A 313 -9.58 -2.21 28.37
C TYR A 313 -10.59 -1.06 28.39
N ASP A 314 -10.67 -0.41 29.55
CA ASP A 314 -11.44 0.83 29.70
C ASP A 314 -10.69 2.02 29.09
N PRO A 315 -11.40 3.08 28.66
CA PRO A 315 -10.76 4.31 28.18
C PRO A 315 -9.75 4.86 29.21
N ALA A 316 -8.58 5.26 28.72
CA ALA A 316 -7.43 5.75 29.50
C ALA A 316 -6.74 4.75 30.47
N GLU A 317 -7.12 3.47 30.49
CA GLU A 317 -6.48 2.44 31.34
C GLU A 317 -5.00 2.22 30.97
N LEU A 318 -4.64 2.40 29.70
CA LEU A 318 -3.27 2.22 29.19
C LEU A 318 -2.21 3.03 29.95
N LYS A 319 -2.55 4.23 30.42
CA LYS A 319 -1.60 5.06 31.19
C LYS A 319 -1.24 4.43 32.52
N LEU A 320 -2.14 3.63 33.11
CA LEU A 320 -1.89 2.92 34.37
C LEU A 320 -0.85 1.82 34.19
N PHE A 321 -0.71 1.24 33.00
CA PHE A 321 0.25 0.17 32.76
C PHE A 321 1.68 0.66 32.53
N GLU A 322 1.85 1.96 32.29
CA GLU A 322 3.16 2.56 32.00
C GLU A 322 4.15 2.33 33.16
N ASN A 323 5.31 1.77 32.83
CA ASN A 323 6.41 1.39 33.72
C ASN A 323 6.16 0.17 34.63
N ILE A 324 4.98 -0.47 34.56
CA ILE A 324 4.68 -1.69 35.32
C ILE A 324 4.42 -2.89 34.41
N GLU A 325 4.70 -2.75 33.12
CA GLU A 325 4.52 -3.80 32.12
C GLU A 325 5.28 -5.07 32.51
N CYS A 326 4.70 -6.22 32.19
CA CYS A 326 5.32 -7.52 32.47
C CYS A 326 6.51 -7.77 31.54
N GLU A 327 7.58 -8.35 32.10
CA GLU A 327 8.80 -8.68 31.36
C GLU A 327 8.83 -10.16 31.00
N TRP A 328 9.12 -10.48 29.73
CA TRP A 328 9.04 -11.83 29.18
C TRP A 328 10.44 -12.37 28.83
N PRO A 329 10.91 -13.44 29.48
CA PRO A 329 12.23 -14.02 29.22
C PRO A 329 12.40 -14.62 27.82
N VAL A 330 11.30 -14.96 27.13
CA VAL A 330 11.35 -15.52 25.76
C VAL A 330 12.11 -14.61 24.79
N PHE A 331 12.06 -13.29 24.97
CA PHE A 331 12.79 -12.36 24.09
C PHE A 331 14.31 -12.47 24.22
N TRP A 332 14.83 -12.87 25.38
CA TRP A 332 16.25 -13.20 25.50
C TRP A 332 16.61 -14.50 24.77
N THR A 333 15.68 -15.45 24.64
CA THR A 333 15.92 -16.64 23.79
C THR A 333 16.04 -16.25 22.31
N TYR A 334 15.25 -15.29 21.84
CA TYR A 334 15.41 -14.72 20.50
C TYR A 334 16.75 -14.01 20.33
N LEU A 335 17.22 -13.24 21.32
CA LEU A 335 18.52 -12.56 21.25
C LEU A 335 19.70 -13.53 21.32
N ILE A 336 19.57 -14.65 22.04
CA ILE A 336 20.56 -15.74 21.99
C ILE A 336 20.60 -16.33 20.58
N LEU A 337 19.45 -16.66 19.99
CA LEU A 337 19.39 -17.19 18.63
C LEU A 337 19.95 -16.19 17.61
N ASP A 338 19.59 -14.91 17.71
CA ASP A 338 20.13 -13.83 16.90
C ASP A 338 21.66 -13.77 16.98
N GLY A 339 22.22 -13.87 18.19
CA GLY A 339 23.67 -13.87 18.39
C GLY A 339 24.33 -15.09 17.76
N ILE A 340 23.70 -16.28 17.86
CA ILE A 340 24.19 -17.51 17.22
C ILE A 340 24.21 -17.37 15.70
N PHE A 341 23.13 -16.86 15.10
CA PHE A 341 23.01 -16.73 13.64
C PHE A 341 23.92 -15.63 13.06
N ASN A 342 24.27 -14.61 13.84
CA ASN A 342 25.21 -13.55 13.43
C ASN A 342 26.66 -13.82 13.91
N GLU A 343 26.95 -14.99 14.50
CA GLU A 343 28.26 -15.34 15.06
C GLU A 343 28.76 -14.36 16.15
N ASP A 344 27.84 -13.69 16.85
CA ASP A 344 28.11 -12.78 17.96
C ASP A 344 28.15 -13.54 19.29
N HIS A 345 29.34 -14.05 19.62
CA HIS A 345 29.56 -14.80 20.86
C HIS A 345 29.40 -13.96 22.13
N GLU A 346 29.61 -12.65 22.08
CA GLU A 346 29.45 -11.76 23.24
C GLU A 346 27.97 -11.62 23.58
N GLN A 347 27.12 -11.33 22.58
CA GLN A 347 25.66 -11.27 22.74
C GLN A 347 25.11 -12.60 23.27
N VAL A 348 25.57 -13.73 22.72
CA VAL A 348 25.14 -15.06 23.17
C VAL A 348 25.46 -15.29 24.64
N GLN A 349 26.66 -14.94 25.09
CA GLN A 349 27.06 -15.16 26.47
C GLN A 349 26.31 -14.22 27.43
N GLU A 350 26.18 -12.94 27.08
CA GLU A 350 25.43 -11.95 27.88
C GLU A 350 24.00 -12.43 28.17
N TYR A 351 23.25 -12.77 27.12
CA TYR A 351 21.85 -13.16 27.30
C TYR A 351 21.69 -14.57 27.89
N ARG A 352 22.68 -15.46 27.74
CA ARG A 352 22.70 -16.75 28.46
C ARG A 352 22.86 -16.56 29.96
N GLU A 353 23.78 -15.70 30.39
CA GLU A 353 23.97 -15.38 31.81
C GLU A 353 22.75 -14.70 32.39
N ALA A 354 22.17 -13.73 31.67
CA ALA A 354 20.93 -13.07 32.06
C ALA A 354 19.77 -14.06 32.19
N LEU A 355 19.57 -14.92 31.18
CA LEU A 355 18.50 -15.93 31.19
C LEU A 355 18.69 -16.93 32.33
N ASP A 356 19.91 -17.44 32.56
CA ASP A 356 20.20 -18.37 33.66
C ASP A 356 19.88 -17.78 35.04
N GLY A 357 19.96 -16.45 35.20
CA GLY A 357 19.55 -15.73 36.41
C GLY A 357 18.04 -15.73 36.68
N VAL A 358 17.21 -15.99 35.66
CA VAL A 358 15.74 -15.94 35.74
C VAL A 358 15.06 -17.31 35.45
N LEU A 359 15.81 -18.36 35.16
CA LEU A 359 15.21 -19.70 34.99
C LEU A 359 14.77 -20.29 36.34
N ILE A 360 13.61 -20.94 36.35
CA ILE A 360 13.08 -21.60 37.54
C ILE A 360 13.54 -23.05 37.58
N ARG A 361 14.04 -23.50 38.74
CA ARG A 361 14.46 -24.89 38.95
C ARG A 361 13.26 -25.72 39.39
N GLY A 362 12.77 -26.56 38.49
CA GLY A 362 11.72 -27.54 38.73
C GLY A 362 12.21 -28.79 39.47
N LYS A 363 11.35 -29.83 39.48
CA LYS A 363 11.68 -31.14 40.06
C LYS A 363 12.90 -31.74 39.32
N HIS A 364 13.72 -32.50 40.06
CA HIS A 364 14.94 -33.12 39.54
C HIS A 364 15.98 -32.16 38.93
N GLY A 365 15.88 -30.85 39.20
CA GLY A 365 16.84 -29.84 38.74
C GLY A 365 16.62 -29.35 37.31
N ILE A 366 15.48 -29.66 36.69
CA ILE A 366 15.11 -29.18 35.36
C ILE A 366 14.96 -27.65 35.36
N ARG A 367 15.53 -26.98 34.36
CA ARG A 367 15.38 -25.53 34.17
C ARG A 367 14.14 -25.24 33.35
N LEU A 368 13.27 -24.41 33.89
CA LEU A 368 11.97 -24.04 33.32
C LEU A 368 11.98 -22.54 32.97
N VAL A 369 11.62 -22.21 31.73
CA VAL A 369 11.40 -20.84 31.28
C VAL A 369 9.98 -20.43 31.70
N PRO A 370 9.80 -19.40 32.55
CA PRO A 370 8.47 -18.88 32.87
C PRO A 370 7.91 -18.05 31.71
N GLU A 371 6.59 -17.88 31.65
CA GLU A 371 5.93 -16.98 30.70
C GLU A 371 6.39 -15.54 30.89
N LEU A 372 6.26 -15.03 32.13
CA LEU A 372 6.59 -13.64 32.43
C LEU A 372 6.90 -13.37 33.91
N TYR A 373 7.42 -12.16 34.16
CA TYR A 373 7.67 -11.56 35.46
C TYR A 373 6.79 -10.32 35.63
N THR A 374 6.04 -10.26 36.74
CA THR A 374 5.10 -9.16 37.07
C THR A 374 5.51 -8.44 38.35
N VAL A 375 5.15 -7.16 38.46
CA VAL A 375 5.35 -6.36 39.68
C VAL A 375 4.42 -6.90 40.78
N PRO A 376 4.87 -7.06 42.04
CA PRO A 376 3.97 -7.40 43.14
C PRO A 376 2.89 -6.32 43.35
N ALA A 377 1.64 -6.73 43.56
CA ALA A 377 0.49 -5.80 43.67
C ALA A 377 0.65 -4.77 44.80
N ASP A 378 1.33 -5.13 45.88
CA ASP A 378 1.63 -4.27 47.02
C ASP A 378 2.76 -3.24 46.77
N LYS A 379 3.52 -3.40 45.68
CA LYS A 379 4.69 -2.57 45.34
C LYS A 379 4.52 -1.71 44.09
N VAL A 380 3.33 -1.66 43.50
CA VAL A 380 3.06 -0.87 42.28
C VAL A 380 3.39 0.62 42.47
N GLU A 381 3.02 1.19 43.61
CA GLU A 381 3.28 2.61 43.91
C GLU A 381 4.77 2.92 44.10
N GLU A 382 5.59 1.94 44.46
CA GLU A 382 7.05 2.06 44.53
C GLU A 382 7.65 2.08 43.12
N GLU A 383 7.20 1.16 42.26
CA GLU A 383 7.65 1.07 40.86
C GLU A 383 7.29 2.34 40.06
N TYR A 384 6.11 2.94 40.26
CA TYR A 384 5.78 4.22 39.60
C TYR A 384 6.69 5.38 40.00
N ARG A 385 7.14 5.43 41.26
CA ARG A 385 8.02 6.52 41.75
C ARG A 385 9.44 6.35 41.24
N ASN A 386 9.90 5.12 41.13
CA ASN A 386 11.23 4.78 40.66
C ASN A 386 11.16 3.56 39.73
N PRO A 387 10.90 3.78 38.44
CA PRO A 387 10.79 2.69 37.47
C PRO A 387 11.99 1.75 37.48
N ARG A 388 11.75 0.46 37.27
CA ARG A 388 12.74 -0.64 37.22
C ARG A 388 13.44 -0.93 38.55
N SER A 389 12.87 -0.52 39.69
CA SER A 389 13.49 -0.70 41.01
C SER A 389 12.94 -1.89 41.80
N VAL A 390 11.69 -2.30 41.54
CA VAL A 390 11.03 -3.38 42.28
C VAL A 390 11.43 -4.75 41.74
N GLU A 391 11.75 -5.69 42.64
CA GLU A 391 11.91 -7.11 42.32
C GLU A 391 10.58 -7.72 41.86
N ARG A 392 10.57 -8.32 40.66
CA ARG A 392 9.38 -8.93 40.06
C ARG A 392 9.22 -10.39 40.48
N VAL A 393 7.98 -10.87 40.44
CA VAL A 393 7.62 -12.27 40.74
C VAL A 393 7.16 -12.98 39.48
N VAL A 394 7.39 -14.30 39.42
CA VAL A 394 6.95 -15.15 38.31
C VAL A 394 5.42 -15.17 38.25
N ALA A 395 4.86 -15.02 37.04
CA ALA A 395 3.45 -15.21 36.77
C ALA A 395 3.22 -15.84 35.40
N GLY A 396 2.00 -16.31 35.16
CA GLY A 396 1.64 -16.99 33.91
C GLY A 396 1.98 -18.49 33.92
N GLN A 397 2.20 -19.04 32.73
CA GLN A 397 2.50 -20.45 32.50
C GLN A 397 3.93 -20.82 32.93
N LEU A 398 4.11 -22.05 33.44
CA LEU A 398 5.41 -22.58 33.83
C LEU A 398 5.45 -24.12 33.63
N PRO A 399 6.26 -24.64 32.69
CA PRO A 399 7.03 -23.88 31.70
C PRO A 399 6.11 -23.20 30.67
N HIS A 400 6.56 -22.07 30.13
CA HIS A 400 6.02 -21.52 28.89
C HIS A 400 6.62 -22.29 27.72
N MET A 401 5.84 -23.17 27.07
CA MET A 401 6.38 -24.17 26.11
C MET A 401 7.06 -23.55 24.88
N TRP A 402 6.56 -22.41 24.38
CA TRP A 402 7.23 -21.65 23.33
C TRP A 402 8.63 -21.20 23.78
N GLY A 403 8.74 -20.50 24.90
CA GLY A 403 10.02 -20.06 25.44
C GLY A 403 10.95 -21.22 25.80
N GLN A 404 10.41 -22.29 26.37
CA GLN A 404 11.14 -23.51 26.70
C GLN A 404 11.74 -24.15 25.44
N SER A 405 10.98 -24.24 24.35
CA SER A 405 11.43 -24.80 23.09
C SER A 405 12.58 -23.98 22.49
N LEU A 406 12.44 -22.65 22.41
CA LEU A 406 13.51 -21.78 21.89
C LEU A 406 14.77 -21.83 22.77
N TYR A 407 14.62 -21.93 24.09
CA TYR A 407 15.75 -22.13 25.01
C TYR A 407 16.50 -23.45 24.73
N ILE A 408 15.77 -24.56 24.57
CA ILE A 408 16.37 -25.87 24.26
C ILE A 408 17.08 -25.82 22.91
N LEU A 409 16.45 -25.23 21.90
CA LEU A 409 17.02 -25.08 20.57
C LEU A 409 18.31 -24.24 20.58
N GLY A 410 18.29 -23.09 21.27
CA GLY A 410 19.47 -22.25 21.46
C GLY A 410 20.60 -22.95 22.22
N CYS A 411 20.27 -23.83 23.17
CA CYS A 411 21.25 -24.69 23.83
C CYS A 411 21.87 -25.70 22.87
N LEU A 412 21.07 -26.41 22.06
CA LEU A 412 21.56 -27.39 21.09
C LEU A 412 22.51 -26.75 20.06
N LEU A 413 22.17 -25.56 19.57
CA LEU A 413 22.98 -24.80 18.61
C LEU A 413 24.31 -24.35 19.22
N ALA A 414 24.27 -23.62 20.34
CA ALA A 414 25.50 -23.05 20.89
C ALA A 414 26.33 -24.06 21.71
N GLU A 415 25.86 -25.29 21.90
CA GLU A 415 26.70 -26.43 22.29
C GLU A 415 27.29 -27.21 21.09
N GLY A 416 26.94 -26.82 19.86
CA GLY A 416 27.47 -27.40 18.62
C GLY A 416 26.85 -28.73 18.20
N PHE A 417 25.73 -29.14 18.81
CA PHE A 417 24.99 -30.33 18.37
C PHE A 417 24.30 -30.09 17.02
N LEU A 418 23.87 -28.85 16.78
CA LEU A 418 23.29 -28.37 15.53
C LEU A 418 24.12 -27.19 14.99
N ALA A 419 24.24 -27.10 13.68
CA ALA A 419 24.67 -25.92 12.97
C ALA A 419 23.46 -25.07 12.55
N PRO A 420 23.58 -23.74 12.43
CA PRO A 420 22.47 -22.87 12.00
C PRO A 420 21.78 -23.32 10.70
N GLY A 421 22.56 -23.79 9.70
CA GLY A 421 22.02 -24.27 8.43
C GLY A 421 21.20 -25.57 8.51
N GLU A 422 21.23 -26.31 9.63
CA GLU A 422 20.40 -27.50 9.81
C GLU A 422 18.96 -27.13 10.19
N ILE A 423 18.75 -26.01 10.88
CA ILE A 423 17.42 -25.51 11.26
C ILE A 423 16.92 -24.37 10.35
N ASP A 424 17.78 -23.94 9.42
CA ASP A 424 17.48 -23.03 8.31
C ASP A 424 18.06 -23.61 7.00
N PRO A 425 17.59 -24.79 6.55
CA PRO A 425 18.08 -25.43 5.32
C PRO A 425 17.79 -24.61 4.05
N LEU A 426 16.79 -23.73 4.08
CA LEU A 426 16.47 -22.79 3.00
C LEU A 426 17.36 -21.54 3.00
N ASN A 427 18.32 -21.44 3.95
CA ASN A 427 19.33 -20.38 4.02
C ASN A 427 18.78 -18.95 4.09
N ARG A 428 17.62 -18.77 4.73
CA ARG A 428 16.97 -17.46 4.85
C ARG A 428 17.81 -16.46 5.63
N ARG A 429 18.69 -16.92 6.54
CA ARG A 429 19.61 -16.04 7.29
C ARG A 429 20.51 -15.17 6.41
N PHE A 430 20.75 -15.57 5.16
CA PHE A 430 21.55 -14.81 4.20
C PHE A 430 20.75 -13.76 3.41
N SER A 431 19.51 -13.47 3.80
CA SER A 431 18.68 -12.45 3.16
C SER A 431 19.32 -11.05 3.12
N LYS A 432 20.26 -10.78 4.04
CA LYS A 432 21.03 -9.53 4.16
C LYS A 432 22.30 -9.47 3.30
N GLU A 433 22.70 -10.56 2.65
CA GLU A 433 23.93 -10.59 1.86
C GLU A 433 23.86 -9.65 0.66
N PHE A 434 25.03 -9.09 0.27
CA PHE A 434 25.14 -8.19 -0.87
C PHE A 434 24.70 -8.87 -2.16
N LYS A 435 23.72 -8.27 -2.84
CA LYS A 435 23.21 -8.75 -4.12
C LYS A 435 23.89 -7.99 -5.26
N PRO A 436 24.34 -8.68 -6.33
CA PRO A 436 25.02 -8.03 -7.45
C PRO A 436 24.09 -7.07 -8.21
N ASP A 437 24.68 -6.08 -8.89
CA ASP A 437 23.93 -5.17 -9.77
C ASP A 437 23.09 -5.96 -10.78
N VAL A 438 21.77 -5.77 -10.74
CA VAL A 438 20.83 -6.38 -11.67
C VAL A 438 20.94 -5.67 -13.03
N VAL A 439 21.13 -6.45 -14.10
CA VAL A 439 21.02 -5.95 -15.48
C VAL A 439 19.67 -6.39 -16.02
N VAL A 440 18.81 -5.42 -16.33
CA VAL A 440 17.49 -5.68 -16.90
C VAL A 440 17.62 -5.92 -18.40
N GLN A 441 17.13 -7.05 -18.88
CA GLN A 441 17.11 -7.41 -20.28
C GLN A 441 15.83 -6.89 -20.90
N VAL A 442 15.92 -6.17 -22.02
CA VAL A 442 14.77 -5.60 -22.72
C VAL A 442 14.78 -6.07 -24.16
N SER A 443 13.75 -6.84 -24.55
CA SER A 443 13.56 -7.19 -25.95
C SER A 443 12.44 -6.35 -26.55
N VAL A 444 12.80 -5.57 -27.56
CA VAL A 444 11.83 -4.75 -28.31
C VAL A 444 11.30 -5.55 -29.48
N VAL A 445 9.98 -5.65 -29.60
CA VAL A 445 9.29 -6.45 -30.62
C VAL A 445 8.34 -5.54 -31.40
N ALA A 446 8.31 -5.65 -32.72
CA ALA A 446 7.36 -4.92 -33.55
C ALA A 446 6.03 -5.68 -33.67
N GLU A 447 4.91 -4.97 -33.51
CA GLU A 447 3.56 -5.54 -33.72
C GLU A 447 3.35 -5.98 -35.17
N SER A 448 3.91 -5.26 -36.14
CA SER A 448 3.76 -5.54 -37.57
C SER A 448 5.08 -5.42 -38.34
N VAL A 449 5.14 -6.03 -39.52
CA VAL A 449 6.27 -5.91 -40.45
C VAL A 449 6.50 -4.44 -40.87
N GLN A 450 5.43 -3.65 -40.98
CA GLN A 450 5.53 -2.23 -41.29
C GLN A 450 6.26 -1.46 -40.18
N ILE A 451 5.88 -1.69 -38.92
CA ILE A 451 6.55 -1.08 -37.76
C ILE A 451 8.01 -1.55 -37.68
N GLN A 452 8.27 -2.84 -37.91
CA GLN A 452 9.63 -3.36 -37.96
C GLN A 452 10.50 -2.59 -38.96
N GLN A 453 9.98 -2.30 -40.16
CA GLN A 453 10.71 -1.54 -41.15
C GLN A 453 10.96 -0.10 -40.70
N LEU A 454 9.97 0.57 -40.10
CA LEU A 454 10.14 1.93 -39.56
C LEU A 454 11.22 2.00 -38.46
N VAL A 455 11.29 0.99 -37.58
CA VAL A 455 12.31 0.90 -36.53
C VAL A 455 13.69 0.64 -37.15
N ARG A 456 13.76 -0.25 -38.16
CA ARG A 456 14.99 -0.56 -38.90
C ARG A 456 15.55 0.65 -39.65
N ASP A 457 14.69 1.47 -40.26
CA ASP A 457 15.08 2.69 -40.97
C ASP A 457 15.76 3.71 -40.04
N GLN A 458 15.52 3.62 -38.72
CA GLN A 458 16.20 4.41 -37.69
C GLN A 458 17.50 3.79 -37.16
N GLY A 459 17.95 2.67 -37.74
CA GLY A 459 19.17 1.95 -37.36
C GLY A 459 19.01 1.00 -36.17
N ILE A 460 17.78 0.59 -35.85
CA ILE A 460 17.49 -0.30 -34.72
C ILE A 460 16.89 -1.60 -35.27
N GLU A 461 17.58 -2.73 -35.07
CA GLU A 461 17.07 -4.04 -35.48
C GLU A 461 16.11 -4.60 -34.43
N VAL A 462 14.91 -5.00 -34.85
CA VAL A 462 13.88 -5.61 -34.00
C VAL A 462 13.20 -6.77 -34.73
N GLN A 463 12.67 -7.73 -33.96
CA GLN A 463 11.89 -8.85 -34.47
C GLN A 463 10.40 -8.50 -34.48
N THR A 464 9.60 -9.05 -35.41
CA THR A 464 8.13 -9.06 -35.25
C THR A 464 7.71 -10.16 -34.27
N VAL A 465 6.47 -10.09 -33.75
CA VAL A 465 5.91 -11.15 -32.89
C VAL A 465 5.99 -12.54 -33.55
N SER A 466 5.80 -12.61 -34.88
CA SER A 466 5.93 -13.86 -35.64
C SER A 466 7.37 -14.34 -35.81
N ASP A 467 8.34 -13.43 -35.86
CA ASP A 467 9.77 -13.76 -36.01
C ASP A 467 10.39 -14.37 -34.74
N VAL A 468 9.72 -14.26 -33.58
CA VAL A 468 10.23 -14.76 -32.28
C VAL A 468 10.00 -16.27 -32.09
N SER A 469 9.23 -16.92 -32.98
CA SER A 469 8.97 -18.36 -32.93
C SER A 469 10.26 -19.17 -32.74
N PRO A 470 10.31 -20.16 -31.81
CA PRO A 470 9.20 -20.80 -31.12
C PRO A 470 8.71 -20.11 -29.84
N ILE A 471 9.31 -18.98 -29.42
CA ILE A 471 8.89 -18.25 -28.22
C ILE A 471 7.58 -17.52 -28.52
N ARG A 472 6.55 -17.74 -27.70
CA ARG A 472 5.24 -17.08 -27.85
C ARG A 472 5.16 -15.84 -26.97
N VAL A 473 4.84 -14.70 -27.57
CA VAL A 473 4.62 -13.43 -26.86
C VAL A 473 3.12 -13.25 -26.62
N MET A 474 2.71 -13.11 -25.36
CA MET A 474 1.32 -12.96 -24.97
C MET A 474 1.11 -11.73 -24.07
N PRO A 475 -0.09 -11.15 -24.00
CA PRO A 475 -0.39 -10.08 -23.05
C PRO A 475 -0.46 -10.58 -21.59
N ALA A 476 -0.07 -9.75 -20.62
CA ALA A 476 -0.12 -10.10 -19.18
C ALA A 476 -1.49 -10.58 -18.69
N ARG A 477 -2.60 -10.07 -19.22
CA ARG A 477 -3.95 -10.52 -18.85
C ARG A 477 -4.16 -12.03 -19.05
N ILE A 478 -3.53 -12.62 -20.06
CA ILE A 478 -3.61 -14.06 -20.34
C ILE A 478 -2.92 -14.85 -19.23
N LEU A 479 -1.79 -14.35 -18.73
CA LEU A 479 -1.09 -14.96 -17.60
C LEU A 479 -1.96 -14.94 -16.34
N SER A 480 -2.69 -13.85 -16.08
CA SER A 480 -3.64 -13.79 -14.96
C SER A 480 -4.71 -14.89 -15.05
N HIS A 481 -5.29 -15.14 -16.24
CA HIS A 481 -6.26 -16.22 -16.44
C HIS A 481 -5.64 -17.61 -16.25
N ILE A 482 -4.40 -17.82 -16.71
CA ILE A 482 -3.65 -19.07 -16.46
C ILE A 482 -3.54 -19.35 -14.96
N TYR A 483 -3.13 -18.35 -14.17
CA TYR A 483 -2.92 -18.52 -12.72
C TYR A 483 -4.21 -18.74 -11.94
N VAL A 484 -5.41 -18.40 -12.46
CA VAL A 484 -6.68 -18.71 -11.79
C VAL A 484 -6.84 -20.21 -11.56
N LYS A 485 -6.32 -21.04 -12.46
CA LYS A 485 -6.38 -22.51 -12.33
C LYS A 485 -5.46 -23.07 -11.26
N LEU A 486 -4.46 -22.31 -10.79
CA LEU A 486 -3.51 -22.76 -9.77
C LEU A 486 -4.23 -22.99 -8.44
N GLY A 487 -4.04 -24.18 -7.85
CA GLY A 487 -4.64 -24.56 -6.57
C GLY A 487 -6.12 -24.93 -6.64
N ASN A 488 -6.73 -25.04 -7.83
CA ASN A 488 -8.09 -25.55 -7.96
C ASN A 488 -8.18 -27.00 -7.46
N CYS A 489 -9.19 -27.31 -6.66
CA CYS A 489 -9.45 -28.66 -6.15
C CYS A 489 -10.95 -28.90 -5.97
N LYS A 490 -11.57 -29.59 -6.93
CA LYS A 490 -13.00 -29.95 -6.91
C LYS A 490 -13.39 -30.72 -5.64
N LYS A 491 -12.57 -31.67 -5.18
CA LYS A 491 -12.87 -32.49 -3.97
C LYS A 491 -13.01 -31.65 -2.70
N LEU A 492 -12.26 -30.56 -2.61
CA LEU A 492 -12.25 -29.65 -1.45
C LEU A 492 -13.12 -28.42 -1.66
N ASN A 493 -13.77 -28.28 -2.83
CA ASN A 493 -14.50 -27.07 -3.27
C ASN A 493 -13.62 -25.81 -3.22
N LEU A 494 -12.36 -25.93 -3.66
CA LEU A 494 -11.43 -24.80 -3.76
C LEU A 494 -11.34 -24.34 -5.21
N SER A 495 -11.63 -23.06 -5.45
CA SER A 495 -11.65 -22.48 -6.81
C SER A 495 -10.26 -22.28 -7.42
N GLY A 496 -9.21 -22.18 -6.60
CA GLY A 496 -7.86 -21.79 -7.01
C GLY A 496 -7.56 -20.32 -6.72
N ARG A 497 -6.60 -19.72 -7.43
CA ARG A 497 -6.23 -18.32 -7.22
C ARG A 497 -7.36 -17.39 -7.70
N PRO A 498 -7.78 -16.39 -6.91
CA PRO A 498 -8.68 -15.35 -7.42
C PRO A 498 -8.04 -14.62 -8.61
N TYR A 499 -8.86 -14.17 -9.56
CA TYR A 499 -8.37 -13.34 -10.65
C TYR A 499 -7.75 -12.06 -10.09
N ARG A 500 -6.44 -11.91 -10.30
CA ARG A 500 -5.65 -10.74 -9.92
C ARG A 500 -4.56 -10.52 -10.96
N HIS A 501 -4.27 -9.25 -11.23
CA HIS A 501 -3.23 -8.86 -12.15
C HIS A 501 -1.86 -9.36 -11.69
N ILE A 502 -0.96 -9.53 -12.66
CA ILE A 502 0.41 -9.95 -12.42
C ILE A 502 1.31 -8.78 -12.77
N GLY A 503 2.16 -8.41 -11.82
CA GLY A 503 3.01 -7.23 -11.93
C GLY A 503 4.22 -7.47 -12.83
N VAL A 504 5.13 -6.49 -12.83
CA VAL A 504 6.30 -6.53 -13.70
C VAL A 504 7.29 -7.63 -13.30
N LEU A 505 7.35 -8.02 -12.02
CA LEU A 505 8.24 -9.09 -11.56
C LEU A 505 7.76 -10.43 -12.12
N GLY A 506 6.45 -10.68 -12.09
CA GLY A 506 5.86 -11.87 -12.69
C GLY A 506 5.97 -11.89 -14.22
N THR A 507 5.76 -10.76 -14.90
CA THR A 507 5.77 -10.71 -16.38
C THR A 507 7.17 -10.70 -17.01
N SER A 508 8.21 -10.28 -16.28
CA SER A 508 9.58 -10.13 -16.81
C SER A 508 10.42 -11.40 -16.75
N LYS A 509 9.85 -12.56 -17.11
CA LYS A 509 10.54 -13.85 -17.16
C LYS A 509 9.99 -14.75 -18.28
N PHE A 510 10.70 -15.85 -18.53
CA PHE A 510 10.19 -16.91 -19.41
C PHE A 510 9.36 -17.92 -18.62
N TYR A 511 8.31 -18.39 -19.28
CA TYR A 511 7.38 -19.38 -18.78
C TYR A 511 7.46 -20.63 -19.65
N GLU A 512 7.79 -21.76 -19.05
CA GLU A 512 7.69 -23.07 -19.69
C GLU A 512 6.34 -23.67 -19.34
N ILE A 513 5.48 -23.82 -20.36
CA ILE A 513 4.14 -24.41 -20.22
C ILE A 513 4.07 -25.60 -21.16
N ARG A 514 3.90 -26.80 -20.59
CA ARG A 514 3.98 -28.08 -21.32
C ARG A 514 5.34 -28.25 -22.01
N ASN A 515 5.45 -27.85 -23.27
CA ASN A 515 6.68 -27.86 -24.07
C ASN A 515 6.92 -26.55 -24.85
N GLY A 516 6.13 -25.52 -24.56
CA GLY A 516 6.25 -24.20 -25.18
C GLY A 516 6.88 -23.19 -24.25
N THR A 517 7.72 -22.31 -24.81
CA THR A 517 8.30 -21.17 -24.10
C THR A 517 7.48 -19.92 -24.37
N TYR A 518 7.04 -19.26 -23.31
CA TYR A 518 6.19 -18.07 -23.37
C TYR A 518 6.87 -16.89 -22.68
N THR A 519 6.58 -15.69 -23.15
CA THR A 519 6.88 -14.42 -22.48
C THR A 519 5.65 -13.53 -22.49
N PHE A 520 5.50 -12.70 -21.45
CA PHE A 520 4.32 -11.86 -21.29
C PHE A 520 4.70 -10.38 -21.35
N THR A 521 3.96 -9.59 -22.12
CA THR A 521 4.19 -8.13 -22.19
C THR A 521 3.74 -7.47 -20.89
N PRO A 522 4.44 -6.44 -20.38
CA PRO A 522 4.05 -5.75 -19.15
C PRO A 522 2.61 -5.22 -19.17
N GLN A 523 1.95 -5.26 -18.01
CA GLN A 523 0.57 -4.83 -17.83
C GLN A 523 0.33 -3.37 -18.26
N PHE A 524 1.30 -2.47 -18.03
CA PHE A 524 1.14 -1.04 -18.33
C PHE A 524 0.99 -0.69 -19.82
N ILE A 525 1.25 -1.64 -20.72
CA ILE A 525 1.10 -1.45 -22.18
C ILE A 525 -0.27 -1.96 -22.66
N ASP A 526 -1.02 -2.68 -21.82
CA ASP A 526 -2.31 -3.25 -22.18
C ASP A 526 -3.40 -2.16 -22.26
N GLN A 527 -3.75 -1.75 -23.49
CA GLN A 527 -4.70 -0.67 -23.76
C GLN A 527 -6.18 -1.08 -23.58
N HIS A 528 -6.48 -2.36 -23.37
CA HIS A 528 -7.86 -2.86 -23.32
C HIS A 528 -8.64 -2.29 -22.13
N HIS A 529 -7.99 -2.17 -20.97
CA HIS A 529 -8.68 -1.80 -19.73
C HIS A 529 -8.71 -0.28 -19.50
N PHE A 530 -7.60 0.44 -19.71
CA PHE A 530 -7.49 1.87 -19.38
C PHE A 530 -6.53 2.66 -20.31
N TYR A 531 -6.75 3.96 -20.49
CA TYR A 531 -6.16 4.78 -21.56
C TYR A 531 -4.79 5.39 -21.25
N LEU A 532 -4.23 5.19 -20.05
CA LEU A 532 -2.92 5.80 -19.68
C LEU A 532 -1.82 5.45 -20.70
N ALA A 533 -1.89 4.24 -21.26
CA ALA A 533 -0.96 3.73 -22.26
C ALA A 533 -1.15 4.33 -23.68
N LEU A 534 -2.10 5.26 -23.88
CA LEU A 534 -2.25 5.98 -25.15
C LEU A 534 -1.37 7.23 -25.24
N ASP A 535 -0.85 7.70 -24.11
CA ASP A 535 0.13 8.78 -24.05
C ASP A 535 1.54 8.20 -24.11
N ASN A 536 2.22 8.38 -25.24
CA ASN A 536 3.58 7.88 -25.46
C ASN A 536 4.59 8.37 -24.40
N GLN A 537 4.42 9.60 -23.90
CA GLN A 537 5.30 10.12 -22.84
C GLN A 537 5.02 9.44 -21.50
N MET A 538 3.75 9.12 -21.22
CA MET A 538 3.35 8.34 -20.05
C MET A 538 3.88 6.90 -20.12
N ILE A 539 3.81 6.24 -21.29
CA ILE A 539 4.41 4.89 -21.49
C ILE A 539 5.91 4.91 -21.16
N VAL A 540 6.65 5.90 -21.65
CA VAL A 540 8.09 6.05 -21.38
C VAL A 540 8.36 6.25 -19.89
N GLU A 541 7.50 6.99 -19.20
CA GLU A 541 7.59 7.21 -17.76
C GLU A 541 7.27 5.96 -16.94
N MET A 542 6.27 5.17 -17.36
CA MET A 542 5.94 3.89 -16.77
C MET A 542 7.09 2.90 -16.99
N LEU A 543 7.57 2.74 -18.22
CA LEU A 543 8.73 1.90 -18.54
C LEU A 543 9.95 2.28 -17.69
N ARG A 544 10.22 3.59 -17.53
CA ARG A 544 11.27 4.09 -16.65
C ARG A 544 11.11 3.60 -15.21
N THR A 545 9.90 3.75 -14.65
CA THR A 545 9.60 3.38 -13.26
C THR A 545 9.72 1.87 -13.08
N GLU A 546 9.20 1.09 -14.02
CA GLU A 546 9.22 -0.37 -13.97
C GLU A 546 10.63 -0.94 -14.15
N LEU A 547 11.48 -0.39 -15.04
CA LEU A 547 12.87 -0.83 -15.18
C LEU A 547 13.70 -0.53 -13.92
N ALA A 548 13.50 0.63 -13.29
CA ALA A 548 14.12 0.95 -12.01
C ALA A 548 13.66 -0.01 -10.91
N TYR A 549 12.35 -0.31 -10.87
CA TYR A 549 11.76 -1.26 -9.92
C TYR A 549 12.30 -2.68 -10.11
N LEU A 550 12.37 -3.19 -11.34
CA LEU A 550 13.00 -4.48 -11.65
C LEU A 550 14.46 -4.51 -11.18
N SER A 551 15.22 -3.44 -11.46
CA SER A 551 16.62 -3.35 -11.04
C SER A 551 16.78 -3.36 -9.52
N SER A 552 15.85 -2.76 -8.76
CA SER A 552 15.93 -2.67 -7.30
C SER A 552 15.35 -3.88 -6.57
N CYS A 553 14.35 -4.54 -7.15
CA CYS A 553 13.53 -5.55 -6.46
C CYS A 553 13.71 -6.98 -7.01
N TRP A 554 14.42 -7.17 -8.13
CA TRP A 554 14.67 -8.53 -8.63
C TRP A 554 15.60 -9.31 -7.71
N ARG A 555 15.15 -10.49 -7.26
CA ARG A 555 15.88 -11.37 -6.33
C ARG A 555 16.08 -12.80 -6.84
N MET A 556 15.50 -13.11 -7.99
CA MET A 556 15.47 -14.48 -8.51
C MET A 556 16.75 -14.78 -9.29
N THR A 557 17.13 -16.06 -9.36
CA THR A 557 18.34 -16.50 -10.08
C THR A 557 18.13 -16.44 -11.60
N GLY A 558 18.83 -15.52 -12.25
CA GLY A 558 18.64 -15.21 -13.67
C GLY A 558 18.26 -13.75 -13.83
N ARG A 559 18.36 -13.21 -15.04
CA ARG A 559 18.10 -11.78 -15.28
C ARG A 559 16.62 -11.53 -15.59
N PRO A 560 16.04 -10.40 -15.11
CA PRO A 560 14.71 -10.00 -15.53
C PRO A 560 14.71 -9.68 -17.02
N THR A 561 13.75 -10.23 -17.75
CA THR A 561 13.60 -10.08 -19.20
C THR A 561 12.24 -9.51 -19.54
N LEU A 562 12.23 -8.22 -19.89
CA LEU A 562 11.04 -7.46 -20.24
C LEU A 562 10.83 -7.47 -21.76
N THR A 563 9.63 -7.87 -22.21
CA THR A 563 9.23 -7.83 -23.62
C THR A 563 8.44 -6.56 -23.91
N PHE A 564 9.01 -5.63 -24.67
CA PHE A 564 8.43 -4.31 -24.96
C PHE A 564 7.93 -4.22 -26.41
N PRO A 565 6.62 -4.36 -26.67
CA PRO A 565 6.09 -4.24 -28.03
C PRO A 565 6.00 -2.78 -28.48
N ILE A 566 6.37 -2.51 -29.74
CA ILE A 566 6.08 -1.26 -30.44
C ILE A 566 4.82 -1.47 -31.26
N THR A 567 3.77 -0.72 -30.90
CA THR A 567 2.43 -0.82 -31.49
C THR A 567 2.13 0.38 -32.38
N GLN A 568 1.06 0.27 -33.18
CA GLN A 568 0.60 1.36 -34.06
C GLN A 568 0.35 2.68 -33.31
N SER A 569 -0.11 2.62 -32.05
CA SER A 569 -0.34 3.81 -31.20
C SER A 569 0.94 4.59 -30.83
N MET A 570 2.11 3.97 -30.97
CA MET A 570 3.42 4.57 -30.69
C MET A 570 4.04 5.29 -31.90
N LEU A 571 3.30 5.40 -33.00
CA LEU A 571 3.67 6.16 -34.19
C LEU A 571 3.14 7.60 -34.12
N VAL A 572 3.64 8.47 -35.00
CA VAL A 572 3.05 9.80 -35.22
C VAL A 572 1.65 9.71 -35.84
N GLU A 573 0.85 10.78 -35.81
CA GLU A 573 -0.56 10.78 -36.26
C GLU A 573 -0.75 10.22 -37.68
N ASP A 574 0.18 10.49 -38.59
CA ASP A 574 0.14 10.01 -39.98
C ASP A 574 0.56 8.53 -40.14
N GLY A 575 1.11 7.90 -39.09
CA GLY A 575 1.59 6.51 -39.11
C GLY A 575 2.90 6.29 -39.88
N ASP A 576 3.50 7.34 -40.45
CA ASP A 576 4.67 7.26 -41.32
C ASP A 576 6.02 7.20 -40.57
N SER A 577 6.03 7.47 -39.26
CA SER A 577 7.25 7.43 -38.45
C SER A 577 6.98 7.14 -36.98
N ILE A 578 8.01 6.70 -36.25
CA ILE A 578 7.92 6.43 -34.81
C ILE A 578 7.89 7.75 -34.05
N ASP A 579 7.08 7.82 -32.99
CA ASP A 579 7.03 8.98 -32.11
C ASP A 579 8.44 9.33 -31.58
N PRO A 580 8.89 10.60 -31.68
CA PRO A 580 10.22 11.01 -31.25
C PRO A 580 10.59 10.63 -29.81
N CYS A 581 9.63 10.62 -28.87
CA CYS A 581 9.91 10.24 -27.48
C CYS A 581 10.17 8.73 -27.32
N ILE A 582 9.47 7.90 -28.10
CA ILE A 582 9.68 6.45 -28.15
C ILE A 582 11.02 6.17 -28.79
N LEU A 583 11.31 6.80 -29.94
CA LEU A 583 12.60 6.65 -30.63
C LEU A 583 13.79 7.06 -29.75
N SER A 584 13.69 8.18 -29.02
CA SER A 584 14.71 8.61 -28.05
C SER A 584 14.91 7.58 -26.93
N THR A 585 13.82 6.97 -26.47
CA THR A 585 13.87 5.91 -25.46
C THR A 585 14.55 4.66 -25.98
N LEU A 586 14.22 4.20 -27.20
CA LEU A 586 14.87 3.05 -27.83
C LEU A 586 16.38 3.24 -27.97
N ARG A 587 16.84 4.44 -28.37
CA ARG A 587 18.28 4.76 -28.42
C ARG A 587 18.94 4.69 -27.05
N LYS A 588 18.30 5.22 -26.00
CA LYS A 588 18.81 5.13 -24.63
C LYS A 588 18.89 3.69 -24.11
N LEU A 589 17.95 2.82 -24.51
CA LEU A 589 18.00 1.40 -24.18
C LEU A 589 19.20 0.71 -24.85
N GLN A 590 19.59 1.12 -26.06
CA GLN A 590 20.80 0.65 -26.74
C GLN A 590 22.10 1.14 -26.06
N ASP A 591 22.08 2.32 -25.42
CA ASP A 591 23.23 2.88 -24.70
C ASP A 591 23.58 2.09 -23.40
N GLY A 592 22.70 1.19 -22.95
CA GLY A 592 22.96 0.25 -21.85
C GLY A 592 22.62 0.77 -20.44
N TYR A 593 22.05 1.98 -20.33
CA TYR A 593 21.59 2.53 -19.06
C TYR A 593 20.35 3.38 -19.24
N PHE A 594 19.31 3.08 -18.48
CA PHE A 594 18.06 3.84 -18.52
C PHE A 594 17.55 4.12 -17.11
N ALA A 595 17.51 5.40 -16.76
CA ALA A 595 16.86 5.93 -15.57
C ALA A 595 17.25 5.27 -14.23
N GLY A 596 18.54 5.03 -14.02
CA GLY A 596 19.01 4.40 -12.78
C GLY A 596 19.29 2.90 -12.93
N ALA A 597 18.73 2.26 -13.96
CA ALA A 597 18.89 0.83 -14.20
C ALA A 597 19.89 0.55 -15.31
N ARG A 598 20.75 -0.46 -15.09
CA ARG A 598 21.54 -1.07 -16.16
C ARG A 598 20.63 -1.89 -17.06
N VAL A 599 20.70 -1.66 -18.35
CA VAL A 599 19.83 -2.31 -19.34
C VAL A 599 20.67 -3.00 -20.41
N GLN A 600 20.19 -4.13 -20.90
CA GLN A 600 20.72 -4.78 -22.09
C GLN A 600 19.59 -4.98 -23.08
N MET A 601 19.67 -4.33 -24.25
CA MET A 601 18.71 -4.51 -25.33
C MET A 601 19.21 -5.56 -26.33
N ALA A 602 18.41 -6.61 -26.59
CA ALA A 602 18.69 -7.63 -27.61
C ALA A 602 17.43 -8.46 -27.92
N ASN A 603 17.53 -9.38 -28.87
CA ASN A 603 16.46 -10.30 -29.27
C ASN A 603 16.14 -11.32 -28.16
N LEU A 604 14.87 -11.74 -28.03
CA LEU A 604 14.43 -12.71 -27.01
C LEU A 604 15.23 -14.01 -27.03
N SER A 605 15.55 -14.55 -28.22
CA SER A 605 16.32 -15.79 -28.36
C SER A 605 17.73 -15.69 -27.77
N SER A 606 18.31 -14.50 -27.71
CA SER A 606 19.63 -14.28 -27.12
C SER A 606 19.62 -14.30 -25.59
N PHE A 607 18.45 -14.08 -24.97
CA PHE A 607 18.31 -14.01 -23.53
C PHE A 607 17.96 -15.34 -22.86
N LEU A 608 17.43 -16.32 -23.61
CA LEU A 608 17.01 -17.64 -23.12
C LEU A 608 17.98 -18.36 -22.16
N THR A 609 19.29 -18.14 -22.27
CA THR A 609 20.27 -18.82 -21.39
C THR A 609 20.60 -18.06 -20.11
N THR A 610 20.24 -16.77 -20.06
CA THR A 610 20.60 -15.84 -18.98
C THR A 610 19.41 -15.36 -18.17
N SER A 611 18.20 -15.50 -18.72
CA SER A 611 16.94 -15.10 -18.11
C SER A 611 16.51 -16.07 -17.02
N PHE A 612 15.59 -15.62 -16.18
CA PHE A 612 14.86 -16.51 -15.27
C PHE A 612 13.79 -17.30 -16.05
N HIS A 613 13.65 -18.58 -15.72
CA HIS A 613 12.61 -19.47 -16.25
C HIS A 613 11.76 -20.01 -15.11
N THR A 614 10.44 -20.05 -15.31
CA THR A 614 9.48 -20.63 -14.38
C THR A 614 8.70 -21.71 -15.12
N GLN A 615 8.46 -22.85 -14.51
CA GLN A 615 7.70 -23.94 -15.12
C GLN A 615 6.29 -24.00 -14.52
N LEU A 616 5.25 -24.00 -15.36
CA LEU A 616 3.84 -24.10 -14.92
C LEU A 616 3.28 -25.50 -15.16
N SER A 617 3.83 -26.47 -14.43
CA SER A 617 3.50 -27.89 -14.58
C SER A 617 2.08 -28.28 -14.15
N PHE A 618 1.37 -27.41 -13.42
CA PHE A 618 -0.04 -27.67 -13.06
C PHE A 618 -0.99 -27.68 -14.28
N LEU A 619 -0.51 -27.25 -15.46
CA LEU A 619 -1.25 -27.26 -16.74
C LEU A 619 -0.96 -28.47 -17.65
N ASP A 620 -0.18 -29.44 -17.19
CA ASP A 620 0.18 -30.62 -18.00
C ASP A 620 -1.03 -31.56 -18.27
N ALA A 621 -0.92 -32.38 -19.33
CA ALA A 621 -2.03 -33.05 -20.04
C ALA A 621 -2.99 -33.93 -19.21
N ASP A 622 -2.63 -34.36 -18.00
CA ASP A 622 -3.56 -35.08 -17.11
C ASP A 622 -4.65 -34.17 -16.50
N SER A 623 -4.57 -32.85 -16.69
CA SER A 623 -5.51 -31.85 -16.16
C SER A 623 -6.71 -31.58 -17.08
N GLU A 624 -6.89 -32.34 -18.17
CA GLU A 624 -7.92 -32.13 -19.19
C GLU A 624 -9.37 -32.20 -18.66
N GLU A 625 -9.64 -32.95 -17.58
CA GLU A 625 -10.97 -32.98 -16.93
C GLU A 625 -11.42 -31.60 -16.38
N ASN A 626 -10.51 -30.65 -16.19
CA ASN A 626 -10.83 -29.30 -15.69
C ASN A 626 -10.94 -28.24 -16.80
N LEU A 627 -10.53 -28.54 -18.03
CA LEU A 627 -10.65 -27.60 -19.16
C LEU A 627 -12.01 -27.71 -19.84
N LEU A 628 -12.69 -28.86 -19.75
CA LEU A 628 -13.94 -29.15 -20.45
C LEU A 628 -15.21 -28.65 -19.72
N GLU A 629 -15.20 -28.52 -18.39
CA GLU A 629 -16.42 -28.22 -17.63
C GLU A 629 -16.77 -26.72 -17.57
N ASP A 630 -15.78 -25.80 -17.57
CA ASP A 630 -16.06 -24.36 -17.49
C ASP A 630 -16.64 -23.78 -18.80
N TYR A 631 -16.61 -24.53 -19.90
CA TYR A 631 -17.17 -24.14 -21.20
C TYR A 631 -18.61 -24.60 -21.42
N GLU A 632 -19.15 -25.49 -20.58
CA GLU A 632 -20.53 -25.98 -20.75
C GLU A 632 -21.59 -25.05 -20.12
N GLU A 633 -21.20 -24.05 -19.32
CA GLU A 633 -22.17 -23.16 -18.62
C GLU A 633 -22.44 -21.81 -19.31
N GLU A 634 -21.62 -21.38 -20.28
CA GLU A 634 -21.87 -20.15 -21.05
C GLU A 634 -21.58 -20.37 -22.54
N GLU A 635 -22.62 -20.22 -23.39
CA GLU A 635 -22.63 -20.30 -24.87
C GLU A 635 -22.96 -21.67 -25.52
N GLU A 636 -24.21 -22.12 -25.39
CA GLU A 636 -24.86 -22.89 -26.46
C GLU A 636 -25.19 -21.95 -27.63
N GLU A 637 -24.25 -21.64 -28.53
CA GLU A 637 -24.56 -21.39 -29.95
C GLU A 637 -23.31 -21.33 -30.86
N SER A 638 -23.26 -22.30 -31.80
CA SER A 638 -22.47 -22.32 -33.04
C SER A 638 -20.95 -22.59 -32.98
N PHE A 639 -20.55 -23.87 -33.00
CA PHE A 639 -19.32 -24.29 -33.69
C PHE A 639 -19.55 -25.48 -34.62
N GLY A 640 -19.21 -25.30 -35.90
CA GLY A 640 -19.07 -26.39 -36.87
C GLY A 640 -17.71 -27.09 -36.73
N PRO A 641 -17.58 -28.37 -37.14
CA PRO A 641 -16.36 -29.14 -36.91
C PRO A 641 -15.30 -28.79 -37.97
N SER A 642 -14.33 -27.94 -37.63
CA SER A 642 -13.09 -27.85 -38.40
C SER A 642 -12.02 -28.73 -37.76
N GLY A 643 -11.76 -29.87 -38.38
CA GLY A 643 -10.71 -30.78 -37.99
C GLY A 643 -9.31 -30.17 -38.18
N GLY A 644 -8.52 -30.25 -37.11
CA GLY A 644 -7.09 -29.98 -37.10
C GLY A 644 -6.54 -30.38 -35.73
N SER A 645 -5.50 -31.21 -35.73
CA SER A 645 -4.71 -31.61 -34.55
C SER A 645 -3.98 -30.39 -33.96
N GLY A 646 -4.71 -29.46 -33.34
CA GLY A 646 -4.17 -28.36 -32.53
C GLY A 646 -4.26 -28.72 -31.05
N ASP A 647 -3.26 -28.36 -30.25
CA ASP A 647 -3.31 -28.52 -28.80
C ASP A 647 -4.51 -27.74 -28.23
N MET A 648 -5.39 -28.40 -27.48
CA MET A 648 -6.58 -27.79 -26.84
C MET A 648 -6.24 -26.55 -26.01
N PHE A 649 -5.04 -26.51 -25.43
CA PHE A 649 -4.56 -25.34 -24.69
C PHE A 649 -4.22 -24.15 -25.60
N ASP A 650 -3.71 -24.42 -26.80
CA ASP A 650 -3.46 -23.37 -27.78
C ASP A 650 -4.77 -22.76 -28.30
N GLN A 651 -5.80 -23.58 -28.46
CA GLN A 651 -7.15 -23.11 -28.78
C GLN A 651 -7.71 -22.26 -27.64
N TYR A 652 -7.62 -22.72 -26.38
CA TYR A 652 -8.00 -21.96 -25.19
C TYR A 652 -7.35 -20.56 -25.14
N LEU A 653 -6.03 -20.49 -25.36
CA LEU A 653 -5.32 -19.21 -25.39
C LEU A 653 -5.75 -18.32 -26.55
N THR A 654 -6.04 -18.92 -27.72
CA THR A 654 -6.49 -18.18 -28.91
C THR A 654 -7.89 -17.62 -28.71
N ASP A 655 -8.81 -18.41 -28.14
CA ASP A 655 -10.17 -17.99 -27.84
C ASP A 655 -10.17 -16.87 -26.79
N LEU A 656 -9.32 -16.97 -25.76
CA LEU A 656 -9.15 -15.93 -24.75
C LEU A 656 -8.56 -14.63 -25.34
N LEU A 657 -7.73 -14.71 -26.37
CA LEU A 657 -7.27 -13.53 -27.11
C LEU A 657 -8.40 -12.95 -27.98
N HIS A 658 -9.17 -13.79 -28.67
CA HIS A 658 -10.23 -13.38 -29.60
C HIS A 658 -11.46 -12.81 -28.91
N SER A 659 -11.86 -13.33 -27.76
CA SER A 659 -12.98 -12.80 -26.96
C SER A 659 -12.75 -11.35 -26.53
N THR A 660 -11.50 -10.88 -26.55
CA THR A 660 -11.11 -9.50 -26.19
C THR A 660 -11.02 -8.52 -27.35
N ALA A 661 -11.25 -8.95 -28.60
CA ALA A 661 -11.12 -8.08 -29.78
C ALA A 661 -12.32 -7.12 -29.94
N THR A 662 -12.05 -5.83 -30.16
CA THR A 662 -13.08 -4.80 -30.36
C THR A 662 -13.78 -4.98 -31.71
N LYS A 663 -15.12 -5.07 -31.70
CA LYS A 663 -15.98 -5.09 -32.90
C LYS A 663 -16.41 -3.66 -33.24
N TYR A 664 -16.38 -3.28 -34.53
CA TYR A 664 -16.73 -1.93 -34.99
C TYR A 664 -18.13 -1.87 -35.60
N HIS A 665 -19.01 -1.05 -35.04
CA HIS A 665 -20.41 -0.86 -35.46
C HIS A 665 -20.79 0.63 -35.66
N LEU A 666 -20.05 1.59 -35.07
CA LEU A 666 -20.34 3.01 -35.21
C LEU A 666 -20.01 3.53 -36.63
N PRO A 667 -20.83 4.43 -37.20
CA PRO A 667 -20.51 5.06 -38.48
C PRO A 667 -19.36 6.08 -38.35
N PRO A 668 -18.63 6.37 -39.44
CA PRO A 668 -17.63 7.43 -39.47
C PRO A 668 -18.27 8.83 -39.37
N ILE A 669 -17.53 9.80 -38.85
CA ILE A 669 -17.98 11.18 -38.65
C ILE A 669 -18.25 11.86 -40.02
N GLN A 670 -19.39 12.54 -40.17
CA GLN A 670 -19.72 13.32 -41.36
C GLN A 670 -19.51 14.82 -41.09
N ARG A 671 -18.68 15.51 -41.90
CA ARG A 671 -18.42 16.96 -41.71
C ARG A 671 -19.69 17.78 -41.98
N GLY A 672 -20.34 18.27 -40.93
CA GLY A 672 -21.47 19.21 -40.97
C GLY A 672 -21.25 20.39 -40.01
N GLN A 673 -21.87 21.55 -40.29
CA GLN A 673 -21.71 22.79 -39.49
C GLN A 673 -22.67 22.91 -38.29
N HIS A 674 -23.57 21.95 -38.07
CA HIS A 674 -24.59 22.01 -37.02
C HIS A 674 -24.42 20.88 -36.01
N HIS A 675 -24.08 21.19 -34.76
CA HIS A 675 -24.07 20.25 -33.63
C HIS A 675 -25.47 19.73 -33.32
N VAL A 676 -25.58 18.50 -32.80
CA VAL A 676 -26.88 17.85 -32.52
C VAL A 676 -27.55 18.50 -31.30
N PHE A 677 -26.74 18.90 -30.32
CA PHE A 677 -27.17 19.73 -29.18
C PHE A 677 -26.65 21.17 -29.37
N SER A 678 -27.45 22.18 -29.00
CA SER A 678 -27.00 23.57 -29.00
C SER A 678 -25.78 23.73 -28.10
N ALA A 679 -24.80 24.56 -28.48
CA ALA A 679 -23.64 24.91 -27.65
C ALA A 679 -24.01 25.56 -26.30
N GLU A 680 -25.30 25.87 -26.11
CA GLU A 680 -25.90 26.38 -24.88
C GLU A 680 -26.16 25.29 -23.82
N HIS A 681 -26.24 24.02 -24.20
CA HIS A 681 -26.52 22.91 -23.27
C HIS A 681 -25.25 22.15 -22.91
N THR A 682 -24.96 22.08 -21.61
CA THR A 682 -23.81 21.38 -21.04
C THR A 682 -24.18 19.95 -20.62
N THR A 683 -23.19 19.09 -20.41
CA THR A 683 -23.37 17.76 -19.79
C THR A 683 -24.13 17.83 -18.45
N ARG A 684 -23.97 18.93 -17.70
CA ARG A 684 -24.72 19.23 -16.48
C ARG A 684 -26.20 19.49 -16.78
N ASP A 685 -26.52 20.15 -17.88
CA ASP A 685 -27.91 20.36 -18.31
C ASP A 685 -28.57 19.04 -18.68
N ILE A 686 -27.83 18.15 -19.36
CA ILE A 686 -28.22 16.75 -19.62
C ILE A 686 -28.49 16.02 -18.30
N LEU A 687 -27.51 15.98 -17.37
CA LEU A 687 -27.65 15.39 -16.05
C LEU A 687 -28.85 15.94 -15.26
N SER A 688 -29.05 17.25 -15.28
CA SER A 688 -30.11 17.93 -14.53
C SER A 688 -31.51 17.62 -15.06
N PHE A 689 -31.66 17.54 -16.39
CA PHE A 689 -32.88 17.11 -17.03
C PHE A 689 -33.16 15.63 -16.74
N MET A 690 -32.15 14.78 -16.81
CA MET A 690 -32.31 13.34 -16.56
C MET A 690 -32.69 13.03 -15.10
N ALA A 691 -32.12 13.76 -14.14
CA ALA A 691 -32.53 13.67 -12.73
C ALA A 691 -34.02 14.06 -12.54
N GLN A 692 -34.51 15.06 -13.28
CA GLN A 692 -35.92 15.45 -13.28
C GLN A 692 -36.83 14.39 -13.90
N VAL A 693 -36.40 13.76 -15.00
CA VAL A 693 -37.17 12.71 -15.70
C VAL A 693 -37.28 11.41 -14.89
N GLN A 694 -36.26 11.06 -14.10
CA GLN A 694 -36.25 9.86 -13.26
C GLN A 694 -37.02 10.02 -11.92
N GLY A 695 -37.68 11.16 -11.68
CA GLY A 695 -38.52 11.38 -10.50
C GLY A 695 -37.73 11.58 -9.19
N HIS A 696 -36.42 11.75 -9.26
CA HIS A 696 -35.61 12.09 -8.10
C HIS A 696 -35.76 13.60 -7.80
N ASN A 697 -36.34 13.93 -6.64
CA ASN A 697 -36.29 15.29 -6.12
C ASN A 697 -34.81 15.67 -5.91
N MET A 698 -34.28 16.52 -6.79
CA MET A 698 -32.97 17.12 -6.61
C MET A 698 -32.91 17.76 -5.22
N PRO A 699 -31.98 17.36 -4.32
CA PRO A 699 -31.57 18.29 -3.30
C PRO A 699 -31.09 19.53 -4.04
N LYS A 700 -31.67 20.70 -3.71
CA LYS A 700 -31.18 21.97 -4.25
C LYS A 700 -29.67 21.94 -4.13
N ALA A 701 -28.97 21.91 -5.26
CA ALA A 701 -27.54 22.14 -5.29
C ALA A 701 -27.35 23.62 -4.92
N SER A 702 -27.41 23.89 -3.62
CA SER A 702 -26.81 25.05 -2.99
C SER A 702 -25.30 24.89 -3.14
N MET A 703 -24.80 25.01 -4.37
CA MET A 703 -23.55 25.73 -4.54
C MET A 703 -23.83 27.14 -3.99
N TYR A 704 -22.94 27.61 -3.12
CA TYR A 704 -22.86 28.96 -2.56
C TYR A 704 -23.60 29.25 -1.23
N LEU A 705 -22.83 29.79 -0.27
CA LEU A 705 -23.27 30.89 0.60
C LEU A 705 -23.79 32.05 -0.28
N PRO A 706 -24.83 32.80 0.12
CA PRO A 706 -25.63 33.59 -0.82
C PRO A 706 -24.97 34.90 -1.25
N VAL A 707 -24.76 35.13 -2.57
CA VAL A 707 -24.79 36.47 -3.21
C VAL A 707 -25.29 36.37 -4.68
N VAL A 708 -26.07 37.37 -5.13
CA VAL A 708 -26.95 37.43 -6.33
C VAL A 708 -26.20 37.76 -7.66
N PRO A 709 -26.69 37.34 -8.86
CA PRO A 709 -25.90 37.31 -10.12
C PRO A 709 -26.26 38.40 -11.17
N ILE A 710 -25.31 38.74 -12.07
CA ILE A 710 -25.58 39.11 -13.49
C ILE A 710 -24.45 38.60 -14.44
N ILE A 711 -24.87 37.70 -15.34
CA ILE A 711 -24.51 37.38 -16.76
C ILE A 711 -23.10 37.65 -17.32
N ASN A 712 -22.44 36.57 -17.77
CA ASN A 712 -21.72 36.55 -19.06
C ASN A 712 -21.86 35.17 -19.76
N LYS A 713 -21.84 35.18 -21.09
CA LYS A 713 -22.17 34.05 -21.98
C LYS A 713 -20.90 33.33 -22.43
N HIS A 714 -20.73 32.08 -22.00
CA HIS A 714 -20.15 30.91 -22.70
C HIS A 714 -19.97 29.80 -21.64
N ARG A 715 -20.37 28.56 -21.99
CA ARG A 715 -20.10 27.27 -21.31
C ARG A 715 -19.93 27.32 -19.77
N LYS A 716 -21.04 27.24 -19.01
CA LYS A 716 -20.95 27.06 -17.55
C LYS A 716 -20.53 25.63 -17.21
N SER A 717 -19.22 25.39 -17.11
CA SER A 717 -18.64 24.10 -16.77
C SER A 717 -18.25 23.99 -15.29
N LEU A 718 -17.74 22.82 -14.89
CA LEU A 718 -17.32 22.46 -13.52
C LEU A 718 -16.51 23.58 -12.84
N ASN A 719 -17.11 24.29 -11.88
CA ASN A 719 -16.38 25.27 -11.07
C ASN A 719 -15.65 24.58 -9.91
N LEU A 720 -14.36 24.31 -10.08
CA LEU A 720 -13.46 23.92 -9.00
C LEU A 720 -13.01 25.12 -8.14
N LEU A 721 -13.22 26.37 -8.62
CA LEU A 721 -12.73 27.63 -8.04
C LEU A 721 -13.85 28.67 -7.90
N ASP A 722 -13.79 29.52 -6.87
CA ASP A 722 -14.75 30.61 -6.61
C ASP A 722 -14.00 31.96 -6.41
N VAL A 723 -14.47 33.08 -6.99
CA VAL A 723 -13.80 34.41 -6.92
C VAL A 723 -14.82 35.53 -6.58
N PRO A 724 -14.55 36.42 -5.60
CA PRO A 724 -15.49 37.48 -5.20
C PRO A 724 -15.39 38.75 -6.08
N GLN A 725 -16.51 39.24 -6.62
CA GLN A 725 -16.62 40.58 -7.24
C GLN A 725 -17.89 41.33 -6.79
N HIS A 726 -17.77 42.65 -6.59
CA HIS A 726 -18.75 43.56 -5.98
C HIS A 726 -20.02 43.83 -6.82
N SER A 727 -21.17 43.99 -6.14
CA SER A 727 -22.55 43.90 -6.67
C SER A 727 -23.26 45.24 -7.00
N VAL A 728 -24.18 45.22 -7.98
CA VAL A 728 -25.42 46.04 -8.04
C VAL A 728 -26.59 45.16 -8.55
N SER A 729 -27.78 45.27 -7.93
CA SER A 729 -28.89 44.31 -7.89
C SER A 729 -29.95 44.38 -9.01
N HIS A 730 -30.39 43.25 -9.59
CA HIS A 730 -31.75 43.06 -10.15
C HIS A 730 -32.21 41.57 -10.13
N HIS A 731 -33.51 41.33 -9.92
CA HIS A 731 -34.17 40.02 -9.75
C HIS A 731 -34.78 39.45 -11.06
N THR A 732 -34.58 38.15 -11.37
CA THR A 732 -35.37 37.39 -12.38
C THR A 732 -35.59 35.91 -11.97
N LYS A 733 -36.75 35.36 -12.37
CA LYS A 733 -37.29 34.00 -12.08
C LYS A 733 -36.54 32.89 -12.84
N ALA A 734 -36.60 31.65 -12.32
CA ALA A 734 -36.01 30.44 -12.89
C ALA A 734 -36.86 29.86 -14.05
N ASP A 735 -36.26 29.72 -15.24
CA ASP A 735 -36.80 28.99 -16.39
C ASP A 735 -36.41 27.50 -16.34
N SER A 736 -37.30 26.62 -16.82
CA SER A 736 -37.10 25.17 -16.96
C SER A 736 -36.14 24.85 -18.13
N ILE A 737 -35.13 24.00 -17.89
CA ILE A 737 -34.17 23.54 -18.90
C ILE A 737 -34.85 22.50 -19.81
N ASP A 738 -35.11 22.84 -21.08
CA ASP A 738 -35.61 21.90 -22.10
C ASP A 738 -34.44 21.54 -23.03
N LEU A 739 -33.88 20.34 -22.87
CA LEU A 739 -33.00 19.77 -23.90
C LEU A 739 -33.91 19.43 -25.07
N HIS A 740 -33.70 20.05 -26.23
CA HIS A 740 -34.50 19.84 -27.44
C HIS A 740 -34.37 18.41 -28.02
N LEU A 741 -34.69 17.39 -27.22
CA LEU A 741 -34.68 15.98 -27.60
C LEU A 741 -35.79 15.72 -28.61
N PRO A 742 -35.54 14.86 -29.62
CA PRO A 742 -36.60 14.42 -30.54
C PRO A 742 -37.78 13.85 -29.76
N ARG A 743 -39.01 14.26 -30.10
CA ARG A 743 -40.23 13.75 -29.47
C ARG A 743 -41.08 13.01 -30.50
N ASP A 744 -41.64 11.88 -30.08
CA ASP A 744 -42.57 11.11 -30.89
C ASP A 744 -43.96 11.78 -30.93
N SER A 745 -44.90 11.18 -31.66
CA SER A 745 -46.28 11.66 -31.78
C SER A 745 -47.06 11.68 -30.46
N HIS A 746 -46.53 11.08 -29.38
CA HIS A 746 -47.12 11.04 -28.05
C HIS A 746 -46.40 11.97 -27.06
N GLY A 747 -45.39 12.73 -27.50
CA GLY A 747 -44.63 13.67 -26.68
C GLY A 747 -43.52 13.03 -25.84
N ASN A 748 -43.25 11.73 -26.02
CA ASN A 748 -42.13 11.01 -25.38
C ASN A 748 -40.85 11.15 -26.21
N THR A 749 -39.68 10.91 -25.61
CA THR A 749 -38.40 10.91 -26.34
C THR A 749 -38.39 9.88 -27.46
N ASP A 750 -38.17 10.31 -28.71
CA ASP A 750 -38.06 9.45 -29.88
C ASP A 750 -36.63 8.89 -29.99
N PHE A 751 -36.44 7.70 -29.40
CA PHE A 751 -35.17 6.97 -29.43
C PHE A 751 -34.77 6.54 -30.84
N ALA A 752 -35.73 6.27 -31.74
CA ALA A 752 -35.40 5.89 -33.12
C ALA A 752 -34.80 7.08 -33.89
N CYS A 753 -35.30 8.29 -33.63
CA CYS A 753 -34.72 9.52 -34.16
C CYS A 753 -33.31 9.77 -33.59
N LEU A 754 -33.09 9.59 -32.27
CA LEU A 754 -31.75 9.71 -31.65
C LEU A 754 -30.75 8.71 -32.26
N VAL A 755 -31.15 7.44 -32.47
CA VAL A 755 -30.30 6.43 -33.13
C VAL A 755 -30.02 6.80 -34.59
N ASN A 756 -30.97 7.43 -35.28
CA ASN A 756 -30.74 7.94 -36.64
C ASN A 756 -29.80 9.16 -36.66
N GLN A 757 -29.86 10.02 -35.64
CA GLN A 757 -28.92 11.14 -35.45
C GLN A 757 -27.50 10.65 -35.17
N LEU A 758 -27.33 9.52 -34.47
CA LEU A 758 -26.02 8.88 -34.25
C LEU A 758 -25.29 8.57 -35.58
N LYS A 759 -26.05 8.34 -36.67
CA LYS A 759 -25.51 8.10 -38.02
C LYS A 759 -24.96 9.34 -38.73
N HIS A 760 -25.35 10.53 -38.27
CA HIS A 760 -25.07 11.81 -38.92
C HIS A 760 -24.36 12.79 -37.99
N CYS A 761 -23.69 12.29 -36.95
CA CYS A 761 -22.99 13.14 -35.98
C CYS A 761 -21.76 13.83 -36.59
N PRO A 762 -21.56 15.14 -36.33
CA PRO A 762 -20.44 15.90 -36.85
C PRO A 762 -19.18 15.82 -35.98
N THR A 763 -19.29 15.37 -34.72
CA THR A 763 -18.14 15.19 -33.82
C THR A 763 -18.28 13.91 -32.97
N LEU A 764 -17.16 13.43 -32.41
CA LEU A 764 -17.16 12.34 -31.42
C LEU A 764 -17.91 12.74 -30.13
N GLN A 765 -17.91 14.03 -29.78
CA GLN A 765 -18.64 14.56 -28.63
C GLN A 765 -20.15 14.39 -28.82
N ASP A 766 -20.67 14.71 -30.00
CA ASP A 766 -22.10 14.52 -30.31
C ASP A 766 -22.50 13.03 -30.21
N GLN A 767 -21.63 12.12 -30.66
CA GLN A 767 -21.86 10.67 -30.49
C GLN A 767 -21.89 10.28 -29.01
N ALA A 768 -20.97 10.80 -28.20
CA ALA A 768 -20.91 10.52 -26.76
C ALA A 768 -22.14 11.04 -26.01
N ASP A 769 -22.61 12.24 -26.35
CA ASP A 769 -23.78 12.84 -25.70
C ASP A 769 -25.06 12.07 -26.02
N ILE A 770 -25.24 11.64 -27.28
CA ILE A 770 -26.38 10.78 -27.67
C ILE A 770 -26.30 9.42 -26.96
N LEU A 771 -25.14 8.76 -26.98
CA LEU A 771 -24.96 7.46 -26.32
C LEU A 771 -25.15 7.56 -24.81
N TYR A 772 -24.75 8.68 -24.18
CA TYR A 772 -25.00 8.92 -22.77
C TYR A 772 -26.50 9.03 -22.45
N VAL A 773 -27.26 9.76 -23.28
CA VAL A 773 -28.72 9.82 -23.14
C VAL A 773 -29.34 8.43 -23.27
N LEU A 774 -28.90 7.64 -24.27
CA LEU A 774 -29.37 6.25 -24.42
C LEU A 774 -29.02 5.39 -23.20
N TYR A 775 -27.78 5.48 -22.72
CA TYR A 775 -27.31 4.77 -21.53
C TYR A 775 -28.18 5.08 -20.30
N ALA A 776 -28.45 6.36 -20.04
CA ALA A 776 -29.18 6.77 -18.85
C ALA A 776 -30.71 6.55 -18.94
N MET A 777 -31.30 6.48 -20.15
CA MET A 777 -32.74 6.21 -20.33
C MET A 777 -33.07 4.73 -20.55
N LYS A 778 -32.20 3.96 -21.21
CA LYS A 778 -32.44 2.58 -21.62
C LYS A 778 -31.53 1.55 -20.96
N GLY A 779 -30.40 1.99 -20.39
CA GLY A 779 -29.39 1.12 -19.81
C GLY A 779 -28.28 0.75 -20.79
N PRO A 780 -27.16 0.20 -20.28
CA PRO A 780 -25.99 -0.17 -21.07
C PRO A 780 -26.25 -1.29 -22.09
N ASP A 781 -27.12 -2.23 -21.75
CA ASP A 781 -27.31 -3.46 -22.52
C ASP A 781 -28.45 -3.32 -23.56
N TRP A 782 -28.97 -2.10 -23.75
CA TRP A 782 -29.99 -1.82 -24.76
C TRP A 782 -29.41 -1.96 -26.17
N VAL A 783 -30.07 -2.75 -27.02
CA VAL A 783 -29.64 -3.02 -28.40
C VAL A 783 -29.96 -1.85 -29.31
N VAL A 784 -28.96 -1.36 -30.02
CA VAL A 784 -28.99 -0.26 -30.98
C VAL A 784 -28.88 -0.80 -32.39
N ASN A 785 -29.95 -0.69 -33.17
CA ASN A 785 -30.01 -1.19 -34.54
C ASN A 785 -29.37 -0.21 -35.55
N LEU A 786 -28.04 -0.30 -35.71
CA LEU A 786 -27.27 0.47 -36.69
C LEU A 786 -27.17 -0.27 -38.04
N SER A 787 -28.31 -0.48 -38.72
CA SER A 787 -28.38 -0.94 -40.13
C SER A 787 -27.43 -2.09 -40.55
N GLY A 788 -27.80 -3.33 -40.22
CA GLY A 788 -27.59 -4.47 -41.12
C GLY A 788 -26.56 -5.55 -40.74
N GLU A 789 -25.57 -5.26 -39.89
CA GLU A 789 -24.60 -6.27 -39.45
C GLU A 789 -24.44 -6.22 -37.92
N GLY A 790 -24.99 -7.25 -37.25
CA GLY A 790 -24.84 -7.48 -35.80
C GLY A 790 -25.75 -6.63 -34.90
N GLU A 791 -26.19 -7.23 -33.79
CA GLU A 791 -26.82 -6.51 -32.67
C GLU A 791 -25.71 -5.85 -31.82
N ALA A 792 -25.66 -4.52 -31.78
CA ALA A 792 -24.73 -3.77 -30.92
C ALA A 792 -25.46 -3.18 -29.72
N THR A 793 -24.86 -3.21 -28.53
CA THR A 793 -25.44 -2.59 -27.32
C THR A 793 -24.91 -1.17 -27.13
N VAL A 794 -25.61 -0.35 -26.33
CA VAL A 794 -25.10 0.99 -25.95
C VAL A 794 -23.69 0.89 -25.35
N ARG A 795 -23.43 -0.14 -24.53
CA ARG A 795 -22.12 -0.44 -23.97
C ARG A 795 -21.07 -0.70 -25.05
N SER A 796 -21.34 -1.59 -26.01
CA SER A 796 -20.35 -1.91 -27.06
C SER A 796 -20.06 -0.70 -27.96
N LEU A 797 -21.06 0.15 -28.23
CA LEU A 797 -20.86 1.40 -28.94
C LEU A 797 -20.06 2.44 -28.14
N LEU A 798 -20.26 2.53 -26.82
CA LEU A 798 -19.44 3.38 -25.94
C LEU A 798 -18.00 2.87 -25.85
N GLU A 799 -17.77 1.56 -25.83
CA GLU A 799 -16.44 0.95 -25.87
C GLU A 799 -15.73 1.23 -27.20
N GLU A 800 -16.46 1.15 -28.32
CA GLU A 800 -15.92 1.55 -29.61
C GLU A 800 -15.60 3.05 -29.66
N LEU A 801 -16.48 3.90 -29.13
CA LEU A 801 -16.26 5.35 -29.07
C LEU A 801 -15.06 5.69 -28.17
N TYR A 802 -14.88 4.96 -27.07
CA TYR A 802 -13.70 5.06 -26.20
C TYR A 802 -12.40 4.82 -26.99
N VAL A 803 -12.35 3.75 -27.80
CA VAL A 803 -11.19 3.45 -28.65
C VAL A 803 -10.96 4.57 -29.67
N ARG A 804 -12.01 5.07 -30.33
CA ARG A 804 -11.91 6.18 -31.30
C ARG A 804 -11.42 7.49 -30.67
N ALA A 805 -11.98 7.88 -29.53
CA ALA A 805 -11.56 9.06 -28.78
C ALA A 805 -10.09 8.92 -28.34
N GLY A 806 -9.69 7.70 -27.95
CA GLY A 806 -8.31 7.29 -27.69
C GLY A 806 -7.36 7.55 -28.85
N SER A 807 -7.69 7.05 -30.04
CA SER A 807 -6.89 7.26 -31.26
C SER A 807 -6.77 8.73 -31.63
N CYS A 808 -7.79 9.54 -31.36
CA CYS A 808 -7.77 10.99 -31.56
C CYS A 808 -7.08 11.77 -30.41
N LYS A 809 -6.68 11.11 -29.31
CA LYS A 809 -6.10 11.72 -28.10
C LYS A 809 -6.96 12.84 -27.51
N GLU A 810 -8.29 12.71 -27.60
CA GLU A 810 -9.26 13.66 -27.03
C GLU A 810 -9.44 13.36 -25.53
N TRP A 811 -8.46 13.73 -24.69
CA TRP A 811 -8.34 13.30 -23.29
C TRP A 811 -9.57 13.61 -22.42
N GLY A 812 -10.18 14.79 -22.60
CA GLY A 812 -11.39 15.16 -21.87
C GLY A 812 -12.57 14.24 -22.20
N LEU A 813 -12.72 13.88 -23.48
CA LEU A 813 -13.76 12.97 -23.95
C LEU A 813 -13.49 11.52 -23.50
N ILE A 814 -12.24 11.06 -23.56
CA ILE A 814 -11.87 9.72 -23.07
C ILE A 814 -12.17 9.59 -21.57
N ARG A 815 -11.83 10.60 -20.76
CA ARG A 815 -12.18 10.64 -19.32
C ARG A 815 -13.68 10.59 -19.10
N TYR A 816 -14.44 11.31 -19.92
CA TYR A 816 -15.89 11.32 -19.86
C TYR A 816 -16.48 9.93 -20.17
N ILE A 817 -16.11 9.31 -21.28
CA ILE A 817 -16.59 7.97 -21.68
C ILE A 817 -16.15 6.92 -20.66
N SER A 818 -14.92 6.99 -20.14
CA SER A 818 -14.43 6.11 -19.08
C SER A 818 -15.28 6.21 -17.82
N GLY A 819 -15.74 7.43 -17.48
CA GLY A 819 -16.68 7.67 -16.39
C GLY A 819 -18.02 6.98 -16.60
N ILE A 820 -18.56 7.00 -17.82
CA ILE A 820 -19.84 6.37 -18.18
C ILE A 820 -19.71 4.84 -18.09
N LEU A 821 -18.66 4.28 -18.68
CA LEU A 821 -18.35 2.85 -18.69
C LEU A 821 -17.90 2.30 -17.33
N LYS A 822 -17.68 3.18 -16.33
CA LYS A 822 -17.08 2.85 -15.04
C LYS A 822 -15.75 2.10 -15.16
N LYS A 823 -14.91 2.51 -16.13
CA LYS A 823 -13.58 1.90 -16.33
C LYS A 823 -12.70 2.14 -15.09
N ARG A 824 -11.98 1.09 -14.70
CA ARG A 824 -11.08 1.08 -13.53
C ARG A 824 -9.62 1.00 -14.01
N VAL A 825 -8.74 1.77 -13.40
CA VAL A 825 -7.30 1.55 -13.56
C VAL A 825 -6.92 0.25 -12.83
N GLU A 826 -6.29 -0.69 -13.54
CA GLU A 826 -6.01 -2.02 -13.00
C GLU A 826 -5.20 -2.00 -11.71
N VAL A 827 -4.15 -1.16 -11.66
CA VAL A 827 -3.23 -1.02 -10.51
C VAL A 827 -3.74 -0.07 -9.41
N LEU A 828 -5.03 0.29 -9.42
CA LEU A 828 -5.58 1.29 -8.51
C LEU A 828 -5.53 0.85 -7.04
N ALA A 829 -5.87 -0.40 -6.76
CA ALA A 829 -5.90 -0.93 -5.39
C ALA A 829 -4.47 -1.06 -4.84
N GLU A 830 -3.53 -1.47 -5.67
CA GLU A 830 -2.10 -1.52 -5.39
C GLU A 830 -1.56 -0.11 -5.13
N SER A 831 -1.92 0.86 -5.98
CA SER A 831 -1.54 2.28 -5.81
C SER A 831 -2.09 2.86 -4.50
N CYS A 832 -3.33 2.53 -4.14
CA CYS A 832 -3.92 2.90 -2.86
C CYS A 832 -3.15 2.27 -1.68
N THR A 833 -2.77 1.00 -1.83
CA THR A 833 -2.00 0.27 -0.83
C THR A 833 -0.62 0.87 -0.63
N ASP A 834 0.10 1.20 -1.72
CA ASP A 834 1.41 1.88 -1.69
C ASP A 834 1.34 3.21 -0.93
N LEU A 835 0.27 4.00 -1.14
CA LEU A 835 0.14 5.28 -0.43
C LEU A 835 -0.10 5.07 1.06
N ILE A 836 -1.02 4.18 1.42
CA ILE A 836 -1.36 3.89 2.82
C ILE A 836 -0.17 3.27 3.56
N SER A 837 0.60 2.41 2.89
CA SER A 837 1.79 1.78 3.45
C SER A 837 2.91 2.75 3.77
N HIS A 838 3.05 3.81 2.98
CA HIS A 838 3.95 4.91 3.27
C HIS A 838 3.36 5.90 4.31
N HIS A 839 2.34 5.46 5.06
CA HIS A 839 1.65 6.20 6.11
C HIS A 839 0.97 7.46 5.58
N LYS A 840 0.40 7.39 4.37
CA LYS A 840 -0.40 8.46 3.77
C LYS A 840 -1.87 8.02 3.72
N GLN A 841 -2.69 8.56 4.62
CA GLN A 841 -4.14 8.44 4.51
C GLN A 841 -4.63 9.15 3.26
N LEU A 842 -5.69 8.66 2.64
CA LEU A 842 -6.26 9.29 1.46
C LEU A 842 -7.65 9.84 1.77
N THR A 843 -8.03 10.92 1.10
CA THR A 843 -9.44 11.29 0.98
C THR A 843 -9.80 11.52 -0.48
N VAL A 844 -10.99 11.04 -0.86
CA VAL A 844 -11.57 11.21 -2.20
C VAL A 844 -12.83 12.07 -2.10
N GLY A 845 -13.18 12.75 -3.19
CA GLY A 845 -14.25 13.75 -3.19
C GLY A 845 -13.79 15.14 -2.72
N LEU A 846 -14.66 16.13 -2.87
CA LEU A 846 -14.39 17.53 -2.49
C LEU A 846 -14.95 17.84 -1.09
N PRO A 847 -14.23 18.59 -0.24
CA PRO A 847 -14.73 18.99 1.07
C PRO A 847 -15.91 19.97 1.00
N PRO A 848 -16.73 20.10 2.07
CA PRO A 848 -16.66 19.35 3.33
C PRO A 848 -17.39 17.99 3.29
N GLU A 849 -17.28 17.21 4.38
CA GLU A 849 -18.10 16.01 4.62
C GLU A 849 -19.60 16.33 4.46
N PRO A 850 -20.44 15.41 3.94
CA PRO A 850 -20.18 13.97 3.69
C PRO A 850 -19.66 13.64 2.28
N ARG A 851 -19.35 14.65 1.44
CA ARG A 851 -18.87 14.46 0.07
C ARG A 851 -17.45 13.93 0.02
N GLU A 852 -16.62 14.39 0.95
CA GLU A 852 -15.29 13.86 1.16
C GLU A 852 -15.36 12.55 1.96
N LYS A 853 -14.70 11.50 1.45
CA LYS A 853 -14.62 10.18 2.09
C LYS A 853 -13.18 9.86 2.43
N VAL A 854 -12.93 9.36 3.62
CA VAL A 854 -11.58 9.01 4.11
C VAL A 854 -11.31 7.53 3.86
N ILE A 855 -10.12 7.24 3.34
CA ILE A 855 -9.58 5.89 3.16
C ILE A 855 -8.37 5.77 4.09
N THR A 856 -8.52 4.96 5.14
CA THR A 856 -7.48 4.74 6.17
C THR A 856 -6.84 3.36 6.10
N VAL A 857 -7.46 2.43 5.38
CA VAL A 857 -6.98 1.06 5.17
C VAL A 857 -7.08 0.74 3.68
N PRO A 858 -6.21 -0.12 3.14
CA PRO A 858 -6.35 -0.54 1.76
C PRO A 858 -7.69 -1.26 1.59
N LEU A 859 -8.37 -0.96 0.48
CA LEU A 859 -9.71 -1.50 0.18
C LEU A 859 -9.62 -2.48 -0.99
N PRO A 860 -10.50 -3.51 -1.02
CA PRO A 860 -10.67 -4.34 -2.20
C PRO A 860 -10.97 -3.49 -3.45
N PRO A 861 -10.55 -3.90 -4.66
CA PRO A 861 -10.72 -3.11 -5.88
C PRO A 861 -12.17 -2.63 -6.14
N GLU A 862 -13.16 -3.49 -5.87
CA GLU A 862 -14.59 -3.16 -6.07
C GLU A 862 -15.14 -2.17 -5.03
N GLU A 863 -14.69 -2.28 -3.78
CA GLU A 863 -15.07 -1.34 -2.73
C GLU A 863 -14.44 0.04 -2.97
N LEU A 864 -13.17 0.05 -3.38
CA LEU A 864 -12.44 1.28 -3.68
C LEU A 864 -13.08 2.05 -4.83
N ILE A 865 -13.42 1.38 -5.93
CA ILE A 865 -14.04 2.03 -7.09
C ILE A 865 -15.44 2.56 -6.73
N SER A 866 -16.24 1.76 -6.02
CA SER A 866 -17.57 2.20 -5.55
C SER A 866 -17.48 3.46 -4.69
N LEU A 867 -16.54 3.51 -3.75
CA LEU A 867 -16.31 4.65 -2.87
C LEU A 867 -15.85 5.90 -3.64
N ILE A 868 -14.99 5.76 -4.67
CA ILE A 868 -14.56 6.88 -5.52
C ILE A 868 -15.76 7.46 -6.31
N TYR A 869 -16.58 6.61 -6.91
CA TYR A 869 -17.77 7.06 -7.64
C TYR A 869 -18.82 7.68 -6.71
N GLU A 870 -19.04 7.12 -5.51
CA GLU A 870 -19.93 7.70 -4.50
C GLU A 870 -19.46 9.10 -4.08
N ALA A 871 -18.16 9.27 -3.79
CA ALA A 871 -17.58 10.54 -3.37
C ALA A 871 -17.59 11.61 -4.49
N SER A 872 -17.55 11.17 -5.76
CA SER A 872 -17.57 12.06 -6.92
C SER A 872 -18.99 12.54 -7.28
N GLY A 873 -20.04 11.90 -6.75
CA GLY A 873 -21.43 12.30 -6.96
C GLY A 873 -21.87 12.17 -8.42
N GLN A 874 -22.40 13.25 -9.00
CA GLN A 874 -22.90 13.27 -10.38
C GLN A 874 -21.79 13.50 -11.42
N ASP A 875 -20.61 13.95 -10.99
CA ASP A 875 -19.51 14.30 -11.89
C ASP A 875 -18.62 13.07 -12.15
N ILE A 876 -19.08 12.20 -13.05
CA ILE A 876 -18.42 10.92 -13.39
C ILE A 876 -16.97 11.08 -13.87
N SER A 877 -16.60 12.22 -14.45
CA SER A 877 -15.23 12.48 -14.90
C SER A 877 -14.26 12.81 -13.75
N ILE A 878 -14.76 13.33 -12.62
CA ILE A 878 -13.94 13.54 -11.41
C ILE A 878 -13.53 12.19 -10.81
N ALA A 879 -14.39 11.17 -10.91
CA ALA A 879 -14.05 9.83 -10.45
C ALA A 879 -12.83 9.26 -11.22
N VAL A 880 -12.79 9.47 -12.53
CA VAL A 880 -11.67 9.03 -13.39
C VAL A 880 -10.40 9.83 -13.07
N LEU A 881 -10.52 11.15 -12.93
CA LEU A 881 -9.40 12.02 -12.54
C LEU A 881 -8.83 11.67 -11.15
N THR A 882 -9.70 11.31 -10.21
CA THR A 882 -9.31 10.84 -8.87
C THR A 882 -8.47 9.58 -8.96
N GLN A 883 -8.86 8.61 -9.80
CA GLN A 883 -8.08 7.39 -10.05
C GLN A 883 -6.69 7.71 -10.63
N GLU A 884 -6.61 8.59 -11.63
CA GLU A 884 -5.33 9.02 -12.21
C GLU A 884 -4.39 9.63 -11.17
N ILE A 885 -4.89 10.59 -10.39
CA ILE A 885 -4.08 11.29 -9.39
C ILE A 885 -3.61 10.31 -8.31
N MET A 886 -4.45 9.34 -7.89
CA MET A 886 -4.02 8.28 -6.96
C MET A 886 -2.84 7.47 -7.52
N VAL A 887 -2.91 7.06 -8.79
CA VAL A 887 -1.83 6.31 -9.44
C VAL A 887 -0.56 7.17 -9.54
N TYR A 888 -0.68 8.44 -9.93
CA TYR A 888 0.48 9.33 -10.02
C TYR A 888 1.12 9.60 -8.64
N LEU A 889 0.31 9.78 -7.60
CA LEU A 889 0.80 9.90 -6.22
C LEU A 889 1.56 8.62 -5.81
N ALA A 890 1.03 7.45 -6.14
CA ALA A 890 1.70 6.17 -5.87
C ALA A 890 3.03 6.02 -6.65
N MET A 891 3.08 6.45 -7.90
CA MET A 891 4.34 6.50 -8.66
C MET A 891 5.37 7.42 -7.99
N TYR A 892 4.95 8.58 -7.48
CA TYR A 892 5.86 9.51 -6.80
C TYR A 892 6.28 9.06 -5.41
N VAL A 893 5.41 8.39 -4.64
CA VAL A 893 5.79 7.93 -3.29
C VAL A 893 6.86 6.84 -3.38
N ARG A 894 6.79 5.98 -4.41
CA ARG A 894 7.80 4.95 -4.70
C ARG A 894 9.12 5.54 -5.23
N SER A 895 9.05 6.43 -6.22
CA SER A 895 10.24 6.96 -6.91
C SER A 895 10.91 8.14 -6.19
N GLN A 896 10.14 8.99 -5.51
CA GLN A 896 10.59 10.22 -4.86
C GLN A 896 9.88 10.43 -3.51
N PRO A 897 10.05 9.52 -2.53
CA PRO A 897 9.34 9.58 -1.23
C PRO A 897 9.55 10.90 -0.47
N SER A 898 10.68 11.59 -0.72
CA SER A 898 10.99 12.90 -0.13
C SER A 898 9.97 14.01 -0.46
N LEU A 899 9.18 13.87 -1.53
CA LEU A 899 8.10 14.81 -1.88
C LEU A 899 6.98 14.82 -0.84
N PHE A 900 6.76 13.69 -0.16
CA PHE A 900 5.69 13.46 0.80
C PHE A 900 6.12 13.68 2.26
N GLY A 901 7.31 14.27 2.47
CA GLY A 901 7.81 14.61 3.80
C GLY A 901 6.80 15.45 4.57
N ASP A 902 6.55 15.05 5.83
CA ASP A 902 5.61 15.70 6.76
C ASP A 902 4.15 15.80 6.30
N MET A 903 3.72 14.93 5.37
CA MET A 903 2.31 14.75 5.02
C MET A 903 1.81 13.44 5.62
N LEU A 904 0.69 13.46 6.36
CA LEU A 904 0.04 12.23 6.83
C LEU A 904 -1.24 11.90 6.06
N ARG A 905 -1.85 12.89 5.41
CA ARG A 905 -3.10 12.71 4.68
C ARG A 905 -3.07 13.47 3.36
N LEU A 906 -3.35 12.79 2.26
CA LEU A 906 -3.45 13.36 0.91
C LEU A 906 -4.92 13.53 0.56
N ARG A 907 -5.36 14.78 0.43
CA ARG A 907 -6.75 15.11 0.10
C ARG A 907 -6.86 15.33 -1.40
N ILE A 908 -7.24 14.28 -2.13
CA ILE A 908 -7.18 14.28 -3.60
C ILE A 908 -8.07 15.37 -4.20
N GLY A 909 -9.25 15.61 -3.59
CA GLY A 909 -10.13 16.73 -3.92
C GLY A 909 -9.46 18.10 -3.87
N LEU A 910 -8.75 18.39 -2.78
CA LEU A 910 -8.04 19.68 -2.61
C LEU A 910 -6.84 19.78 -3.53
N ILE A 911 -6.13 18.67 -3.79
CA ILE A 911 -5.04 18.62 -4.76
C ILE A 911 -5.55 19.00 -6.15
N MET A 912 -6.69 18.44 -6.59
CA MET A 912 -7.33 18.81 -7.86
C MET A 912 -7.70 20.31 -7.91
N GLN A 913 -8.27 20.85 -6.84
CA GLN A 913 -8.60 22.29 -6.76
C GLN A 913 -7.35 23.17 -6.86
N VAL A 914 -6.27 22.79 -6.21
CA VAL A 914 -4.99 23.49 -6.30
C VAL A 914 -4.42 23.43 -7.71
N MET A 915 -4.47 22.27 -8.36
CA MET A 915 -4.04 22.13 -9.76
C MET A 915 -4.84 23.07 -10.68
N ALA A 916 -6.17 23.10 -10.55
CA ALA A 916 -7.02 24.04 -11.28
C ALA A 916 -6.71 25.51 -10.95
N THR A 917 -6.47 25.83 -9.66
CA THR A 917 -6.13 27.20 -9.23
C THR A 917 -4.84 27.69 -9.86
N GLU A 918 -3.82 26.83 -9.87
CA GLU A 918 -2.51 27.17 -10.44
C GLU A 918 -2.57 27.29 -11.97
N LEU A 919 -3.41 26.49 -12.64
CA LEU A 919 -3.70 26.68 -14.06
C LEU A 919 -4.41 28.01 -14.32
N ALA A 920 -5.46 28.35 -13.57
CA ALA A 920 -6.18 29.61 -13.71
C ALA A 920 -5.25 30.82 -13.54
N ARG A 921 -4.36 30.77 -12.55
CA ARG A 921 -3.36 31.80 -12.28
C ARG A 921 -2.34 31.91 -13.42
N SER A 922 -1.82 30.78 -13.90
CA SER A 922 -0.74 30.76 -14.90
C SER A 922 -1.23 31.09 -16.31
N LEU A 923 -2.45 30.69 -16.65
CA LEU A 923 -3.10 30.96 -17.94
C LEU A 923 -3.89 32.27 -17.96
N HIS A 924 -4.01 32.96 -16.82
CA HIS A 924 -4.84 34.16 -16.65
C HIS A 924 -6.29 33.98 -17.13
N CYS A 925 -6.89 32.82 -16.82
CA CYS A 925 -8.24 32.46 -17.27
C CYS A 925 -9.23 32.32 -16.11
N SER A 926 -10.51 32.16 -16.44
CA SER A 926 -11.57 31.89 -15.45
C SER A 926 -11.40 30.50 -14.82
N GLY A 927 -12.03 30.27 -13.66
CA GLY A 927 -12.01 28.96 -13.03
C GLY A 927 -12.66 27.85 -13.86
N GLU A 928 -13.72 28.17 -14.61
CA GLU A 928 -14.39 27.26 -15.55
C GLU A 928 -13.43 26.84 -16.67
N GLU A 929 -12.77 27.80 -17.31
CA GLU A 929 -11.77 27.53 -18.35
C GLU A 929 -10.58 26.71 -17.83
N ALA A 930 -10.16 26.96 -16.59
CA ALA A 930 -9.07 26.23 -15.95
C ALA A 930 -9.44 24.77 -15.65
N SER A 931 -10.67 24.51 -15.20
CA SER A 931 -11.19 23.16 -14.98
C SER A 931 -11.30 22.38 -16.30
N GLU A 932 -11.81 23.00 -17.37
CA GLU A 932 -11.85 22.37 -18.70
C GLU A 932 -10.44 22.05 -19.22
N SER A 933 -9.53 23.01 -19.04
CA SER A 933 -8.10 22.84 -19.38
C SER A 933 -7.46 21.69 -18.60
N LEU A 934 -7.78 21.53 -17.31
CA LEU A 934 -7.31 20.42 -16.48
C LEU A 934 -7.83 19.08 -17.01
N MET A 935 -9.11 19.01 -17.38
CA MET A 935 -9.73 17.79 -17.92
C MET A 935 -9.20 17.40 -19.30
N SER A 936 -8.63 18.33 -20.06
CA SER A 936 -8.06 18.08 -21.38
C SER A 936 -6.55 17.83 -21.39
N LEU A 937 -5.86 17.92 -20.25
CA LEU A 937 -4.43 17.58 -20.16
C LEU A 937 -4.19 16.11 -20.49
N SER A 938 -3.07 15.79 -21.15
CA SER A 938 -2.65 14.41 -21.29
C SER A 938 -2.31 13.79 -19.92
N PRO A 939 -2.32 12.45 -19.79
CA PRO A 939 -1.83 11.76 -18.60
C PRO A 939 -0.45 12.25 -18.11
N PHE A 940 0.51 12.41 -19.03
CA PHE A 940 1.86 12.88 -18.70
C PHE A 940 1.87 14.33 -18.20
N ASP A 941 1.17 15.25 -18.87
CA ASP A 941 1.11 16.66 -18.45
C ASP A 941 0.42 16.82 -17.09
N MET A 942 -0.62 16.03 -16.82
CA MET A 942 -1.29 16.00 -15.54
C MET A 942 -0.38 15.50 -14.41
N LYS A 943 0.39 14.43 -14.67
CA LYS A 943 1.40 13.91 -13.74
C LYS A 943 2.51 14.93 -13.47
N ASN A 944 2.94 15.70 -14.47
CA ASN A 944 3.94 16.76 -14.29
C ASN A 944 3.40 17.94 -13.49
N LEU A 945 2.17 18.39 -13.77
CA LEU A 945 1.51 19.42 -12.97
C LEU A 945 1.49 19.02 -11.49
N LEU A 946 1.11 17.78 -11.19
CA LEU A 946 1.11 17.24 -9.83
C LEU A 946 2.50 17.27 -9.17
N HIS A 947 3.57 16.92 -9.91
CA HIS A 947 4.94 17.00 -9.39
C HIS A 947 5.33 18.42 -8.97
N HIS A 948 4.99 19.40 -9.80
CA HIS A 948 5.27 20.80 -9.49
C HIS A 948 4.51 21.27 -8.24
N ILE A 949 3.26 20.84 -8.05
CA ILE A 949 2.48 21.10 -6.83
C ILE A 949 3.15 20.48 -5.60
N LEU A 950 3.54 19.21 -5.65
CA LEU A 950 4.13 18.50 -4.50
C LEU A 950 5.54 19.00 -4.15
N SER A 951 6.34 19.36 -5.17
CA SER A 951 7.70 19.88 -4.99
C SER A 951 7.71 21.31 -4.43
N GLY A 952 6.62 22.07 -4.62
CA GLY A 952 6.51 23.48 -4.22
C GLY A 952 7.38 24.42 -5.04
N LYS A 953 7.95 23.96 -6.16
CA LYS A 953 8.72 24.78 -7.11
C LYS A 953 7.78 25.67 -7.93
N GLU A 954 8.28 26.83 -8.37
CA GLU A 954 7.55 27.67 -9.33
C GLU A 954 7.63 27.07 -10.74
N PHE A 955 6.56 27.22 -11.51
CA PHE A 955 6.45 26.69 -12.86
C PHE A 955 5.62 27.65 -13.72
N GLY A 956 5.94 27.71 -15.01
CA GLY A 956 5.21 28.45 -16.03
C GLY A 956 4.29 27.52 -16.82
N VAL A 957 3.16 28.05 -17.27
CA VAL A 957 2.21 27.33 -18.13
C VAL A 957 1.90 28.21 -19.34
N GLU A 958 2.09 27.68 -20.54
CA GLU A 958 1.83 28.41 -21.79
C GLU A 958 0.82 27.65 -22.67
N ARG A 959 -0.03 28.39 -23.40
CA ARG A 959 -0.88 27.80 -24.46
C ARG A 959 -0.05 27.69 -25.73
N SER A 960 0.28 26.46 -26.15
CA SER A 960 0.92 26.20 -27.42
C SER A 960 -0.10 26.30 -28.56
N MET A 961 0.09 27.27 -29.46
CA MET A 961 -0.67 27.35 -30.71
C MET A 961 -0.11 26.33 -31.71
N ARG A 962 -0.76 25.16 -31.86
CA ARG A 962 -0.49 24.29 -33.02
C ARG A 962 -1.17 24.87 -34.27
N PRO A 963 -0.62 24.69 -35.49
CA PRO A 963 -1.24 25.15 -36.73
C PRO A 963 -2.63 24.53 -36.93
N ILE A 964 -3.52 25.31 -37.56
CA ILE A 964 -4.98 25.14 -37.75
C ILE A 964 -5.41 23.86 -38.53
N GLN A 965 -4.53 22.87 -38.72
CA GLN A 965 -4.81 21.68 -39.54
C GLN A 965 -5.15 20.40 -38.76
N SER A 966 -4.91 20.30 -37.44
CA SER A 966 -5.43 19.19 -36.62
C SER A 966 -6.88 19.44 -36.20
N SER A 967 -7.74 18.44 -36.36
CA SER A 967 -9.14 18.42 -35.92
C SER A 967 -9.34 18.38 -34.39
N ALA A 968 -8.27 18.51 -33.60
CA ALA A 968 -8.32 18.53 -32.14
C ALA A 968 -8.86 19.88 -31.66
N THR A 969 -9.96 19.86 -30.91
CA THR A 969 -10.70 21.09 -30.55
C THR A 969 -10.14 21.84 -29.34
N SER A 970 -8.98 21.45 -28.79
CA SER A 970 -8.38 22.07 -27.59
C SER A 970 -6.93 22.53 -27.79
N PRO A 971 -6.56 23.73 -27.31
CA PRO A 971 -5.16 24.20 -27.35
C PRO A 971 -4.27 23.33 -26.46
N ALA A 972 -3.12 22.90 -26.97
CA ALA A 972 -2.14 22.14 -26.18
C ALA A 972 -1.52 23.05 -25.10
N ILE A 973 -1.47 22.58 -23.85
CA ILE A 973 -0.89 23.31 -22.73
C ILE A 973 0.52 22.75 -22.49
N SER A 974 1.55 23.59 -22.48
CA SER A 974 2.90 23.19 -22.10
C SER A 974 3.26 23.72 -20.71
N ILE A 975 3.84 22.85 -19.88
CA ILE A 975 4.28 23.18 -18.52
C ILE A 975 5.81 23.20 -18.51
N HIS A 976 6.41 24.31 -18.07
CA HIS A 976 7.87 24.50 -18.02
C HIS A 976 8.33 24.88 -16.61
N GLU A 977 9.48 24.35 -16.18
CA GLU A 977 10.10 24.70 -14.90
C GLU A 977 10.66 26.13 -14.98
N LEU A 978 10.25 27.00 -14.05
CA LEU A 978 10.89 28.29 -13.82
C LEU A 978 11.95 28.10 -12.71
N GLY A 979 13.13 28.70 -12.88
CA GLY A 979 14.27 28.50 -11.98
C GLY A 979 14.00 28.88 -10.51
N HIS A 980 14.96 28.59 -9.63
CA HIS A 980 14.84 28.79 -8.18
C HIS A 980 14.65 30.26 -7.76
N THR A 981 13.42 30.70 -7.56
CA THR A 981 13.08 31.99 -6.93
C THR A 981 12.32 31.77 -5.64
N GLY A 982 12.98 31.16 -4.65
CA GLY A 982 12.44 31.07 -3.30
C GLY A 982 13.26 30.16 -2.40
N ALA A 983 13.65 30.67 -1.22
CA ALA A 983 14.44 29.96 -0.23
C ALA A 983 13.89 28.55 0.05
N THR A 984 14.68 27.53 -0.24
CA THR A 984 14.41 26.15 0.17
C THR A 984 14.62 25.97 1.68
N LYS A 985 13.88 25.03 2.25
CA LYS A 985 14.00 24.41 3.59
C LYS A 985 15.22 24.89 4.40
N THR A 986 15.06 25.91 5.25
CA THR A 986 15.65 26.04 6.62
C THR A 986 15.58 27.45 7.24
N GLU A 987 15.24 28.51 6.50
CA GLU A 987 15.23 29.86 7.07
C GLU A 987 13.95 30.23 7.84
N ARG A 988 13.81 29.70 9.06
CA ARG A 988 12.84 30.15 10.09
C ARG A 988 13.46 31.21 11.01
N THR A 989 14.00 32.28 10.43
CA THR A 989 14.73 33.33 11.17
C THR A 989 13.87 34.10 12.19
N GLY A 990 12.54 34.18 12.00
CA GLY A 990 11.63 34.88 12.93
C GLY A 990 11.39 34.19 14.28
N ILE A 991 11.30 32.86 14.31
CA ILE A 991 10.95 32.08 15.52
C ILE A 991 12.05 32.18 16.59
N ARG A 992 13.31 32.33 16.19
CA ARG A 992 14.44 32.43 17.12
C ARG A 992 14.46 33.77 17.87
N LYS A 993 14.05 34.85 17.21
CA LYS A 993 13.86 36.18 17.83
C LYS A 993 12.70 36.12 18.82
N LEU A 994 11.55 35.57 18.41
CA LEU A 994 10.37 35.39 19.28
C LEU A 994 10.68 34.53 20.52
N LYS A 995 11.42 33.43 20.37
CA LYS A 995 11.86 32.58 21.49
C LYS A 995 12.71 33.35 22.52
N THR A 996 13.48 34.33 22.06
CA THR A 996 14.33 35.16 22.93
C THR A 996 13.49 36.22 23.65
N GLU A 997 12.54 36.83 22.97
CA GLU A 997 11.60 37.82 23.52
C GLU A 997 10.64 37.18 24.55
N ILE A 998 10.09 35.99 24.27
CA ILE A 998 9.24 35.25 25.20
C ILE A 998 10.02 34.89 26.48
N LYS A 999 11.28 34.45 26.35
CA LYS A 999 12.13 34.21 27.54
C LYS A 999 12.32 35.48 28.37
N GLN A 1000 12.53 36.63 27.74
CA GLN A 1000 12.71 37.91 28.43
C GLN A 1000 11.47 38.35 29.20
N ILE A 1001 10.26 38.17 28.64
CA ILE A 1001 8.99 38.52 29.28
C ILE A 1001 8.81 37.74 30.59
N PHE A 1002 9.06 36.43 30.59
CA PHE A 1002 8.86 35.59 31.78
C PHE A 1002 10.04 35.60 32.78
N THR A 1003 11.24 35.99 32.38
CA THR A 1003 12.36 36.23 33.33
C THR A 1003 12.24 37.57 34.07
N SER A 1004 11.42 38.50 33.58
CA SER A 1004 11.26 39.83 34.17
C SER A 1004 10.46 39.84 35.48
N SER A 1005 9.91 38.70 35.91
CA SER A 1005 9.14 38.60 37.14
C SER A 1005 9.92 38.10 38.36
N HIS A 1006 11.16 37.59 38.25
CA HIS A 1006 11.96 37.16 39.42
C HIS A 1006 13.41 37.69 39.42
N SER A 1007 13.64 38.64 40.34
CA SER A 1007 14.86 38.91 41.12
C SER A 1007 15.95 39.88 40.63
N ILE A 1008 16.35 40.70 41.61
CA ILE A 1008 17.39 41.72 41.67
C ILE A 1008 18.78 41.07 41.79
N SER A 1009 19.74 41.60 41.03
CA SER A 1009 21.21 41.53 41.19
C SER A 1009 21.91 40.16 41.28
N SER A 1010 22.82 39.89 40.34
CA SER A 1010 24.27 39.91 40.60
C SER A 1010 25.06 39.49 39.36
N ASN A 1011 26.10 40.26 39.04
CA ASN A 1011 27.07 39.99 37.99
C ASN A 1011 28.05 38.90 38.43
N PHE A 1012 28.28 37.87 37.61
CA PHE A 1012 29.57 37.18 37.54
C PHE A 1012 29.85 36.62 36.14
N THR A 1013 31.08 36.86 35.69
CA THR A 1013 31.72 36.53 34.40
C THR A 1013 32.29 35.10 34.38
N SER A 1014 32.15 34.35 33.27
CA SER A 1014 33.28 33.75 32.49
C SER A 1014 32.81 32.82 31.34
N PRO A 1015 33.62 32.58 30.29
CA PRO A 1015 33.20 32.02 28.99
C PRO A 1015 33.70 30.59 28.71
N ARG A 1016 32.94 29.82 27.91
CA ARG A 1016 33.50 28.82 26.98
C ARG A 1016 32.44 28.35 25.97
N SER A 1017 32.54 28.84 24.73
CA SER A 1017 31.81 28.32 23.57
C SER A 1017 32.84 27.74 22.59
N THR A 1018 32.81 26.42 22.41
CA THR A 1018 33.46 25.72 21.31
C THR A 1018 32.62 25.89 20.05
N ARG A 1019 33.20 26.59 19.07
CA ARG A 1019 32.70 26.71 17.70
C ARG A 1019 32.83 25.37 16.98
N CYS A 1020 31.78 24.95 16.28
CA CYS A 1020 31.89 24.10 15.10
C CYS A 1020 31.54 24.95 13.87
N SER A 1021 32.48 24.99 12.93
CA SER A 1021 32.47 25.79 11.70
C SER A 1021 31.90 24.96 10.55
N SER A 1022 30.98 25.52 9.77
CA SER A 1022 30.62 25.01 8.44
C SER A 1022 31.35 25.82 7.35
N PRO A 1023 31.71 25.22 6.20
CA PRO A 1023 32.60 25.81 5.22
C PRO A 1023 31.88 26.85 4.34
N SER A 1024 32.61 27.93 4.03
CA SER A 1024 32.23 29.00 3.13
C SER A 1024 32.84 28.80 1.73
N THR A 1025 32.04 28.94 0.68
CA THR A 1025 32.48 29.16 -0.72
C THR A 1025 31.43 29.97 -1.49
N PRO A 1026 31.76 30.64 -2.61
CA PRO A 1026 31.76 32.12 -2.68
C PRO A 1026 30.76 32.71 -3.71
N SER A 1027 30.65 34.05 -3.64
CA SER A 1027 30.14 35.06 -4.60
C SER A 1027 29.90 34.57 -6.04
N GLY A 1028 28.88 34.99 -6.80
CA GLY A 1028 28.08 36.21 -6.82
C GLY A 1028 27.95 36.65 -8.29
N ILE A 1029 26.73 36.89 -8.80
CA ILE A 1029 26.50 37.63 -10.05
C ILE A 1029 25.42 38.67 -9.77
N LEU A 1030 25.74 39.89 -10.19
CA LEU A 1030 25.12 41.19 -9.94
C LEU A 1030 23.61 41.24 -10.21
N SER A 1031 22.83 41.65 -9.21
CA SER A 1031 21.49 42.23 -9.45
C SER A 1031 21.65 43.70 -9.86
N PRO A 1032 20.90 44.20 -10.85
CA PRO A 1032 20.92 45.62 -11.16
C PRO A 1032 20.18 46.38 -10.07
N THR A 1033 20.91 47.26 -9.37
CA THR A 1033 20.34 48.32 -8.55
C THR A 1033 19.61 49.31 -9.46
N GLY A 1034 18.30 49.17 -9.55
CA GLY A 1034 17.37 50.23 -9.98
C GLY A 1034 16.41 50.50 -8.83
N ALA A 1035 16.29 51.77 -8.42
CA ALA A 1035 15.28 52.20 -7.46
C ALA A 1035 13.89 51.97 -8.06
N GLY A 1036 13.26 50.85 -7.71
CA GLY A 1036 11.87 50.50 -8.04
C GLY A 1036 11.07 50.36 -6.75
N ASP A 1037 9.84 50.87 -6.79
CA ASP A 1037 8.89 51.00 -5.68
C ASP A 1037 8.92 49.85 -4.66
N SER A 1038 9.10 50.19 -3.38
CA SER A 1038 8.97 49.26 -2.25
C SER A 1038 7.58 48.65 -2.12
N HIS A 1039 6.56 49.22 -2.79
CA HIS A 1039 5.18 48.73 -2.80
C HIS A 1039 5.00 47.51 -3.73
N LEU A 1040 5.57 47.53 -4.94
CA LEU A 1040 5.50 46.40 -5.90
C LEU A 1040 6.22 45.15 -5.36
N GLN A 1041 7.34 45.35 -4.67
CA GLN A 1041 8.10 44.26 -4.04
C GLN A 1041 7.39 43.66 -2.80
N TRP A 1042 6.43 44.38 -2.20
CA TRP A 1042 5.64 43.92 -1.06
C TRP A 1042 4.36 43.18 -1.51
N GLU A 1043 3.68 43.66 -2.56
CA GLU A 1043 2.52 42.98 -3.16
C GLU A 1043 2.91 41.63 -3.79
N GLU A 1044 4.07 41.54 -4.44
CA GLU A 1044 4.62 40.26 -4.93
C GLU A 1044 4.90 39.27 -3.77
N ARG A 1045 5.39 39.75 -2.62
CA ARG A 1045 5.62 38.91 -1.42
C ARG A 1045 4.32 38.44 -0.77
N GLN A 1046 3.26 39.27 -0.75
CA GLN A 1046 1.95 38.88 -0.22
C GLN A 1046 1.31 37.74 -1.03
N GLY A 1047 1.34 37.84 -2.36
CA GLY A 1047 0.84 36.77 -3.24
C GLY A 1047 1.57 35.45 -3.04
N GLN A 1048 2.88 35.50 -2.79
CA GLN A 1048 3.71 34.32 -2.52
C GLN A 1048 3.37 33.63 -1.19
N TRP A 1049 3.11 34.38 -0.10
CA TRP A 1049 2.75 33.77 1.19
C TRP A 1049 1.34 33.14 1.16
N LEU A 1050 0.37 33.80 0.53
CA LEU A 1050 -0.97 33.24 0.36
C LEU A 1050 -0.92 31.96 -0.48
N ARG A 1051 -0.21 31.99 -1.60
CA ARG A 1051 0.03 30.81 -2.44
C ARG A 1051 0.69 29.67 -1.65
N ARG A 1052 1.73 29.97 -0.88
CA ARG A 1052 2.41 28.95 -0.04
C ARG A 1052 1.46 28.32 0.97
N ARG A 1053 0.66 29.12 1.67
CA ARG A 1053 -0.33 28.63 2.63
C ARG A 1053 -1.44 27.81 1.96
N ARG A 1054 -1.87 28.19 0.74
CA ARG A 1054 -2.79 27.39 -0.09
C ARG A 1054 -2.22 26.02 -0.39
N LEU A 1055 -0.99 25.97 -0.89
CA LEU A 1055 -0.30 24.74 -1.26
C LEU A 1055 -0.10 23.84 -0.04
N ASP A 1056 0.60 24.33 0.99
CA ASP A 1056 0.93 23.55 2.18
C ASP A 1056 -0.33 23.09 2.93
N GLY A 1057 -1.35 23.94 3.01
CA GLY A 1057 -2.63 23.63 3.63
C GLY A 1057 -3.46 22.60 2.86
N ALA A 1058 -3.41 22.60 1.53
CA ALA A 1058 -4.18 21.68 0.69
C ALA A 1058 -3.55 20.27 0.67
N ILE A 1059 -2.21 20.21 0.71
CA ILE A 1059 -1.46 18.95 0.78
C ILE A 1059 -1.21 18.48 2.24
N ASN A 1060 -1.80 19.16 3.23
CA ASN A 1060 -1.68 18.86 4.67
C ASN A 1060 -0.23 18.71 5.16
N ARG A 1061 0.69 19.55 4.66
CA ARG A 1061 2.10 19.49 5.06
C ARG A 1061 2.31 20.26 6.38
N VAL A 1062 2.83 19.59 7.40
CA VAL A 1062 3.14 20.20 8.70
C VAL A 1062 4.65 20.32 8.94
N PRO A 1063 5.12 21.11 9.92
CA PRO A 1063 6.53 21.11 10.31
C PRO A 1063 7.03 19.78 10.90
N MET A 1064 8.29 19.42 10.63
CA MET A 1064 8.97 18.31 11.34
C MET A 1064 8.78 18.37 12.87
N GLY A 1065 8.37 17.24 13.44
CA GLY A 1065 8.12 17.07 14.86
C GLY A 1065 6.85 17.74 15.39
N PHE A 1066 5.94 18.17 14.50
CA PHE A 1066 4.71 18.88 14.88
C PHE A 1066 3.86 18.07 15.86
N TYR A 1067 3.57 16.81 15.57
CA TYR A 1067 2.69 15.98 16.41
C TYR A 1067 3.29 15.73 17.79
N GLN A 1068 4.58 15.41 17.90
CA GLN A 1068 5.25 15.25 19.20
C GLN A 1068 5.15 16.54 20.05
N LYS A 1069 5.27 17.70 19.41
CA LYS A 1069 5.11 18.98 20.10
C LYS A 1069 3.66 19.24 20.52
N VAL A 1070 2.67 18.86 19.72
CA VAL A 1070 1.25 18.91 20.11
C VAL A 1070 0.99 18.02 21.32
N TRP A 1071 1.56 16.81 21.36
CA TRP A 1071 1.46 15.92 22.50
C TRP A 1071 1.99 16.58 23.79
N LYS A 1072 3.16 17.23 23.72
CA LYS A 1072 3.75 17.98 24.84
C LYS A 1072 2.90 19.17 25.29
N ILE A 1073 2.22 19.85 24.37
CA ILE A 1073 1.27 20.92 24.72
C ILE A 1073 0.09 20.32 25.50
N LEU A 1074 -0.50 19.22 25.02
CA LEU A 1074 -1.65 18.57 25.66
C LEU A 1074 -1.34 18.04 27.07
N GLN A 1075 -0.09 17.72 27.38
CA GLN A 1075 0.31 17.38 28.74
C GLN A 1075 0.19 18.57 29.71
N LYS A 1076 0.20 19.80 29.20
CA LYS A 1076 0.21 21.02 30.01
C LYS A 1076 -1.13 21.76 30.02
N CYS A 1077 -2.12 21.41 29.20
CA CYS A 1077 -3.43 22.06 29.17
C CYS A 1077 -4.58 21.05 29.28
N HIS A 1078 -5.82 21.51 29.45
CA HIS A 1078 -7.00 20.62 29.45
C HIS A 1078 -7.34 20.09 28.05
N GLY A 1079 -6.99 20.85 27.01
CA GLY A 1079 -7.15 20.46 25.61
C GLY A 1079 -6.86 21.60 24.63
N LEU A 1080 -6.81 21.28 23.34
CA LEU A 1080 -6.69 22.25 22.24
C LEU A 1080 -8.00 22.28 21.45
N SER A 1081 -8.59 23.46 21.31
CA SER A 1081 -9.79 23.66 20.48
C SER A 1081 -9.40 24.25 19.13
N ILE A 1082 -9.80 23.57 18.06
CA ILE A 1082 -9.54 23.94 16.67
C ILE A 1082 -10.88 23.87 15.93
N ALA A 1083 -11.36 25.02 15.45
CA ALA A 1083 -12.64 25.15 14.75
C ALA A 1083 -13.82 24.54 15.53
N GLY A 1084 -13.82 24.69 16.86
CA GLY A 1084 -14.86 24.15 17.74
C GLY A 1084 -14.68 22.67 18.14
N TYR A 1085 -13.80 21.93 17.48
CA TYR A 1085 -13.44 20.56 17.87
C TYR A 1085 -12.36 20.59 18.94
N VAL A 1086 -12.54 19.80 20.00
CA VAL A 1086 -11.59 19.76 21.12
C VAL A 1086 -10.77 18.48 21.05
N LEU A 1087 -9.45 18.64 21.00
CA LEU A 1087 -8.47 17.60 21.24
C LEU A 1087 -8.16 17.57 22.75
N PRO A 1088 -8.71 16.61 23.51
CA PRO A 1088 -8.60 16.61 24.96
C PRO A 1088 -7.22 16.13 25.43
N SER A 1089 -6.81 16.57 26.63
CA SER A 1089 -5.59 16.06 27.27
C SER A 1089 -5.65 14.56 27.60
N SER A 1090 -6.85 13.99 27.75
CA SER A 1090 -7.05 12.54 27.96
C SER A 1090 -6.46 11.68 26.85
N THR A 1091 -6.33 12.19 25.62
CA THR A 1091 -5.67 11.49 24.50
C THR A 1091 -4.23 11.09 24.85
N THR A 1092 -3.51 11.87 25.67
CA THR A 1092 -2.13 11.55 26.11
C THR A 1092 -2.07 10.36 27.08
N ARG A 1093 -3.20 10.00 27.69
CA ARG A 1093 -3.34 8.81 28.54
C ARG A 1093 -3.52 7.54 27.70
N GLU A 1094 -4.23 7.67 26.59
CA GLU A 1094 -4.46 6.56 25.67
C GLU A 1094 -3.31 6.36 24.70
N MET A 1095 -2.61 7.43 24.31
CA MET A 1095 -1.60 7.43 23.25
C MET A 1095 -0.26 8.00 23.69
N THR A 1096 0.83 7.48 23.13
CA THR A 1096 2.20 7.99 23.35
C THR A 1096 2.56 9.03 22.29
N GLU A 1097 3.67 9.77 22.49
CA GLU A 1097 4.10 10.81 21.54
C GLU A 1097 4.66 10.25 20.21
N GLY A 1098 5.14 9.00 20.21
CA GLY A 1098 5.72 8.34 19.04
C GLY A 1098 4.72 7.60 18.14
N GLU A 1099 3.46 7.48 18.57
CA GLU A 1099 2.43 6.75 17.85
C GLU A 1099 1.84 7.51 16.66
N ILE A 1100 1.69 6.83 15.53
CA ILE A 1100 0.97 7.36 14.37
C ILE A 1100 -0.50 7.56 14.71
N LYS A 1101 -1.12 6.71 15.54
CA LYS A 1101 -2.51 6.86 16.02
C LYS A 1101 -2.76 8.25 16.63
N PHE A 1102 -1.80 8.77 17.42
CA PHE A 1102 -1.88 10.12 17.98
C PHE A 1102 -1.82 11.19 16.87
N ALA A 1103 -0.85 11.07 15.97
CA ALA A 1103 -0.68 12.02 14.88
C ALA A 1103 -1.90 12.08 13.95
N VAL A 1104 -2.49 10.92 13.64
CA VAL A 1104 -3.73 10.78 12.86
C VAL A 1104 -4.90 11.45 13.59
N HIS A 1105 -4.99 11.34 14.92
CA HIS A 1105 -6.06 11.99 15.69
C HIS A 1105 -5.93 13.51 15.65
N VAL A 1106 -4.71 14.06 15.78
CA VAL A 1106 -4.43 15.49 15.60
C VAL A 1106 -4.84 15.96 14.19
N GLU A 1107 -4.47 15.19 13.17
CA GLU A 1107 -4.85 15.49 11.79
C GLU A 1107 -6.36 15.43 11.58
N SER A 1108 -7.06 14.45 12.15
CA SER A 1108 -8.53 14.37 12.08
C SER A 1108 -9.20 15.64 12.61
N VAL A 1109 -8.68 16.22 13.70
CA VAL A 1109 -9.18 17.51 14.20
C VAL A 1109 -8.88 18.65 13.23
N LEU A 1110 -7.66 18.75 12.70
CA LEU A 1110 -7.27 19.79 11.73
C LEU A 1110 -8.03 19.70 10.40
N ASN A 1111 -8.46 18.51 9.98
CA ASN A 1111 -9.16 18.29 8.72
C ASN A 1111 -10.58 18.89 8.69
N HIS A 1112 -11.16 19.23 9.84
CA HIS A 1112 -12.43 19.96 9.93
C HIS A 1112 -12.33 21.39 9.39
N VAL A 1113 -11.13 21.89 9.13
CA VAL A 1113 -10.89 23.18 8.52
C VAL A 1113 -10.85 23.02 7.00
N PRO A 1114 -11.90 23.45 6.26
CA PRO A 1114 -11.98 23.21 4.83
C PRO A 1114 -11.08 24.13 4.02
N GLN A 1115 -10.81 25.36 4.50
CA GLN A 1115 -9.96 26.32 3.80
C GLN A 1115 -8.46 26.01 4.03
N PRO A 1116 -7.69 25.67 2.99
CA PRO A 1116 -6.26 25.34 3.10
C PRO A 1116 -5.43 26.40 3.84
N GLU A 1117 -5.63 27.67 3.52
CA GLU A 1117 -4.83 28.78 4.03
C GLU A 1117 -5.08 29.00 5.51
N TYR A 1118 -6.34 28.88 5.92
CA TYR A 1118 -6.73 29.00 7.32
C TYR A 1118 -6.23 27.79 8.13
N ARG A 1119 -6.31 26.58 7.57
CA ARG A 1119 -5.69 25.39 8.15
C ARG A 1119 -4.19 25.61 8.40
N GLN A 1120 -3.46 26.17 7.44
CA GLN A 1120 -2.03 26.39 7.58
C GLN A 1120 -1.71 27.45 8.64
N LEU A 1121 -2.52 28.52 8.75
CA LEU A 1121 -2.41 29.51 9.83
C LEU A 1121 -2.57 28.89 11.22
N LEU A 1122 -3.50 27.94 11.38
CA LEU A 1122 -3.69 27.23 12.65
C LEU A 1122 -2.48 26.37 13.02
N VAL A 1123 -1.86 25.70 12.03
CA VAL A 1123 -0.60 24.95 12.22
C VAL A 1123 0.53 25.88 12.67
N GLU A 1124 0.69 27.02 12.01
CA GLU A 1124 1.68 28.04 12.40
C GLU A 1124 1.45 28.56 13.82
N ALA A 1125 0.19 28.82 14.20
CA ALA A 1125 -0.17 29.27 15.56
C ALA A 1125 0.14 28.20 16.63
N ILE A 1126 -0.21 26.93 16.37
CA ILE A 1126 0.14 25.82 17.27
C ILE A 1126 1.65 25.71 17.43
N MET A 1127 2.42 25.89 16.35
CA MET A 1127 3.88 25.89 16.42
C MET A 1127 4.44 27.02 17.30
N VAL A 1128 3.80 28.18 17.34
CA VAL A 1128 4.18 29.25 18.28
C VAL A 1128 3.90 28.82 19.73
N LEU A 1129 2.78 28.14 20.00
CA LEU A 1129 2.46 27.63 21.35
C LEU A 1129 3.48 26.62 21.87
N THR A 1130 4.17 25.89 20.99
CA THR A 1130 5.25 24.98 21.40
C THR A 1130 6.37 25.70 22.15
N LEU A 1131 6.63 26.97 21.83
CA LEU A 1131 7.63 27.78 22.53
C LEU A 1131 7.24 28.05 23.99
N VAL A 1132 5.94 28.13 24.27
CA VAL A 1132 5.39 28.28 25.63
C VAL A 1132 5.40 26.94 26.36
N ALA A 1133 5.07 25.85 25.66
CA ALA A 1133 5.13 24.50 26.23
C ALA A 1133 6.56 24.04 26.56
N ASP A 1134 7.58 24.54 25.86
CA ASP A 1134 9.00 24.29 26.17
C ASP A 1134 9.47 24.98 27.47
N MET A 1135 8.68 25.87 28.06
CA MET A 1135 8.99 26.53 29.33
C MET A 1135 8.70 25.62 30.52
N GLU A 1136 9.43 25.77 31.62
CA GLU A 1136 9.20 25.07 32.90
C GLU A 1136 7.96 25.60 33.64
N LEU A 1137 6.80 25.50 32.99
CA LEU A 1137 5.50 25.79 33.58
C LEU A 1137 4.80 24.46 33.94
N PRO A 1138 4.23 24.32 35.16
CA PRO A 1138 3.56 23.10 35.59
C PRO A 1138 2.25 22.84 34.82
N SER A 1139 1.53 23.89 34.44
CA SER A 1139 0.34 23.80 33.57
C SER A 1139 0.04 25.16 32.94
N ILE A 1140 -0.46 25.16 31.70
CA ILE A 1140 -1.05 26.30 30.99
C ILE A 1140 -2.52 26.48 31.39
N GLY A 1141 -3.16 25.45 31.97
CA GLY A 1141 -4.55 25.50 32.45
C GLY A 1141 -5.57 25.06 31.40
N GLY A 1142 -6.64 25.85 31.21
CA GLY A 1142 -7.87 25.52 30.46
C GLY A 1142 -7.72 25.04 29.01
N ILE A 1143 -8.85 24.97 28.30
CA ILE A 1143 -8.86 24.67 26.86
C ILE A 1143 -8.29 25.88 26.10
N ILE A 1144 -7.28 25.65 25.27
CA ILE A 1144 -6.67 26.69 24.44
C ILE A 1144 -7.40 26.74 23.10
N HIS A 1145 -8.06 27.86 22.81
CA HIS A 1145 -8.79 28.08 21.56
C HIS A 1145 -7.87 28.67 20.49
N ILE A 1146 -7.39 27.82 19.56
CA ILE A 1146 -6.41 28.21 18.54
C ILE A 1146 -7.01 29.21 17.55
N ASP A 1147 -8.23 28.96 17.10
CA ASP A 1147 -9.00 29.87 16.25
C ASP A 1147 -9.08 31.29 16.85
N ARG A 1148 -9.43 31.43 18.14
CA ARG A 1148 -9.46 32.75 18.80
C ARG A 1148 -8.10 33.44 18.78
N ILE A 1149 -7.01 32.70 19.01
CA ILE A 1149 -5.65 33.25 18.95
C ILE A 1149 -5.34 33.79 17.55
N VAL A 1150 -5.70 33.04 16.50
CA VAL A 1150 -5.49 33.47 15.11
C VAL A 1150 -6.33 34.71 14.78
N HIS A 1151 -7.60 34.76 15.18
CA HIS A 1151 -8.45 35.93 14.96
C HIS A 1151 -7.91 37.17 15.68
N MET A 1152 -7.56 37.05 16.96
CA MET A 1152 -6.96 38.15 17.72
C MET A 1152 -5.64 38.62 17.11
N ALA A 1153 -4.79 37.70 16.66
CA ALA A 1153 -3.54 38.04 15.98
C ALA A 1153 -3.80 38.77 14.66
N ASN A 1154 -4.82 38.36 13.89
CA ASN A 1154 -5.23 39.05 12.68
C ASN A 1154 -5.79 40.45 12.97
N ASP A 1155 -6.62 40.61 13.99
CA ASP A 1155 -7.16 41.93 14.39
C ASP A 1155 -6.04 42.88 14.82
N LEU A 1156 -5.08 42.39 15.60
CA LEU A 1156 -3.89 43.16 16.00
C LEU A 1156 -3.03 43.52 14.78
N PHE A 1157 -2.83 42.58 13.85
CA PHE A 1157 -2.12 42.85 12.60
C PHE A 1157 -2.83 43.91 11.76
N GLN A 1158 -4.15 43.83 11.60
CA GLN A 1158 -4.94 44.85 10.89
C GLN A 1158 -4.81 46.23 11.56
N GLN A 1159 -4.87 46.30 12.88
CA GLN A 1159 -4.66 47.55 13.64
C GLN A 1159 -3.26 48.13 13.43
N ASP A 1160 -2.23 47.28 13.40
CA ASP A 1160 -0.84 47.69 13.17
C ASP A 1160 -0.62 48.17 11.73
N GLN A 1161 -1.25 47.53 10.74
CA GLN A 1161 -1.22 47.98 9.34
C GLN A 1161 -1.90 49.35 9.18
N VAL A 1162 -3.05 49.57 9.82
CA VAL A 1162 -3.75 50.87 9.80
C VAL A 1162 -2.91 51.94 10.51
N SER A 1163 -2.26 51.61 11.62
CA SER A 1163 -1.39 52.52 12.38
C SER A 1163 -0.10 52.88 11.63
N SER A 1164 0.47 51.91 10.91
CA SER A 1164 1.66 52.11 10.05
C SER A 1164 1.35 52.95 8.82
N CYS A 1165 0.17 52.77 8.20
CA CYS A 1165 -0.31 53.66 7.13
C CYS A 1165 -0.57 55.09 7.63
N LEU A 1166 -1.05 55.26 8.87
CA LEU A 1166 -1.24 56.58 9.47
C LEU A 1166 0.10 57.29 9.78
N LEU A 1167 1.15 56.56 10.16
CA LEU A 1167 2.48 57.13 10.38
C LEU A 1167 3.15 57.60 9.08
N ILE A 1168 2.91 56.88 7.96
CA ILE A 1168 3.40 57.26 6.63
C ILE A 1168 2.65 58.47 6.07
N CYS A 1169 1.37 58.64 6.41
CA CYS A 1169 0.61 59.85 6.07
C CYS A 1169 0.99 61.08 6.93
N TYR A 1170 1.76 60.90 8.00
CA TYR A 1170 2.24 61.96 8.91
C TYR A 1170 3.72 62.35 8.70
N MET A 1171 4.49 61.60 7.89
CA MET A 1171 5.81 61.99 7.37
C MET A 1171 5.67 62.59 5.97
#